data_AF-A0A1F8F638-F1
#
_entry.id   AF-A0A1F8F638-F1
#
_cell.length_a   1.000
_cell.length_b   1.000
_cell.length_c   1.000
_cell.angle_alpha   90.00
_cell.angle_beta   90.00
_cell.angle_gamma   90.00
#
_symmetry.space_group_name_H-M   'P 1'
#
loop_
_entity.id
_entity.type
_entity.pdbx_description
1 polymer ?
#
loop_
_entity_poly.entity_id
_entity_poly.type
_entity_poly.pdbx_seq_one_letter_code
_entity_poly.pdbx_strand_id
1 'polypeptide(L)'
;MQEDLFGIFKPVGLADINSLPNPSFRDWAQRRFKEGTLNDVLVGLVRTGVAVDTKEALKLLGIRSVTTRLPEKASLITLTDLGLNPVKKFNISAYPLYQKGEINLQRYLGGLSHALMVNFCRMQSSTSGTLKTTNFQLPLFDYECREAEQPELVGLSEATDNINEDDLISALKRVWSEISETMKAPDFIEGYYRSAKHLETFLNLTQVYTGVIFRQEFYKTDIFGRWLWLNAMLTWANAFINLTEGNLPCPTIHEIRVCNRDLGISGGRIDGVEILSENKVFSGSVNDTKLASIGQIAKCLGGKPGACGALRVIDWKFAIGDMIKNKDSAKRPISPEAVSKSPFEKHRRQIERYLTLGFLDERFACKTNFNESDHFWNERTAIEEGLIVYLFPTSPPTIHRVSLTAEERRKVFVRDIASCWDEAGRQALIRQIDSRCRSLFSSRRETHDKTAGQSCLPDQDPNCSLPIVSVVNRHRVFVDKDNIIEDRNGKYVLHLDRLISCMESGTLKASSAFTLPRGGLVCCPVHEDKRPSLSVRPLDGFFYCFARSCKISGRLLLNSMPREIQAVISPESWVKRKELFKDLFIPDEHHNVLKQTQLLLQEQFYESNGERYIREERGIDPDLAYEMGAGFGNSDVISVILDQGISLEELATVGLVRFSSRISSGRGLCPLLRRRGMSLGEIKKEIGRTAGDKTLYGFPYFALEGRVTFPLKVKMKYTNIYGRSVFPNAKVPHIKLSSENSGIRHGAFNEEIIYSEKCGEVVVVEGVFDALSLKQMFLLDSLAVIGTKNNLIAELMAQSGKNVAIALDNDHGGREDAVRLKKALLQSSKFKGKVRDFTQSFISGLYGRELEVRHRGLSDWRDTLDWDDWNTLLLRHGKWLS
;
A
#
# COMPACT_ATOMS: atom_id res chain seq x y z
N MET A 1 37.48 14.82 17.37
CA MET A 1 36.70 15.35 16.21
C MET A 1 35.54 14.43 15.77
N GLN A 2 35.00 13.55 16.62
CA GLN A 2 33.82 12.72 16.32
C GLN A 2 32.60 13.00 17.23
N GLU A 3 32.74 13.85 18.25
CA GLU A 3 31.66 14.11 19.22
C GLU A 3 30.71 15.26 18.83
N ASP A 4 31.05 16.11 17.86
CA ASP A 4 30.19 17.24 17.42
C ASP A 4 29.16 16.90 16.32
N LEU A 5 29.13 15.66 15.81
CA LEU A 5 28.26 15.28 14.67
C LEU A 5 26.81 14.94 15.06
N PHE A 6 26.49 14.77 16.35
CA PHE A 6 25.13 14.43 16.80
C PHE A 6 24.10 15.56 16.66
N GLY A 7 24.55 16.82 16.57
CA GLY A 7 23.65 17.97 16.34
C GLY A 7 23.16 18.09 14.89
N ILE A 8 24.00 17.67 13.94
CA ILE A 8 23.84 17.88 12.49
C ILE A 8 22.93 16.81 11.84
N PHE A 9 22.93 15.59 12.37
CA PHE A 9 22.18 14.44 11.82
C PHE A 9 20.95 14.06 12.66
N LYS A 10 20.16 15.04 13.10
CA LYS A 10 18.88 14.71 13.75
C LYS A 10 17.95 14.02 12.74
N PRO A 11 17.46 12.80 13.00
CA PRO A 11 16.55 12.14 12.08
C PRO A 11 15.26 12.95 11.95
N VAL A 12 14.80 13.12 10.72
CA VAL A 12 13.56 13.85 10.45
C VAL A 12 12.38 13.00 10.90
N GLY A 13 11.53 13.56 11.77
CA GLY A 13 10.35 12.88 12.27
C GLY A 13 9.13 13.06 11.36
N LEU A 14 8.09 12.26 11.61
CA LEU A 14 6.82 12.38 10.89
C LEU A 14 6.19 13.78 11.05
N ALA A 15 6.42 14.44 12.19
CA ALA A 15 5.98 15.82 12.44
C ALA A 15 6.67 16.83 11.50
N ASP A 16 7.98 16.70 11.28
CA ASP A 16 8.74 17.55 10.35
C ASP A 16 8.25 17.34 8.91
N ILE A 17 7.96 16.09 8.53
CA ILE A 17 7.39 15.77 7.21
C ILE A 17 5.99 16.35 7.05
N ASN A 18 5.12 16.19 8.05
CA ASN A 18 3.75 16.69 8.02
C ASN A 18 3.67 18.22 7.98
N SER A 19 4.73 18.92 8.41
CA SER A 19 4.85 20.37 8.33
C SER A 19 5.23 20.90 6.93
N LEU A 20 5.59 20.03 5.98
CA LEU A 20 6.05 20.45 4.64
C LEU A 20 4.93 21.13 3.84
N PRO A 21 5.13 22.33 3.28
CA PRO A 21 4.07 23.15 2.69
C PRO A 21 3.53 22.61 1.35
N ASN A 22 4.32 21.82 0.63
CA ASN A 22 3.92 21.24 -0.65
C ASN A 22 3.32 19.83 -0.46
N PRO A 23 2.02 19.60 -0.74
CA PRO A 23 1.37 18.31 -0.51
C PRO A 23 1.99 17.15 -1.30
N SER A 24 2.45 17.40 -2.52
CA SER A 24 3.07 16.37 -3.36
C SER A 24 4.47 15.97 -2.86
N PHE A 25 5.23 16.96 -2.39
CA PHE A 25 6.54 16.72 -1.76
C PHE A 25 6.39 16.04 -0.40
N ARG A 26 5.36 16.42 0.38
CA ARG A 26 4.98 15.77 1.63
C ARG A 26 4.66 14.29 1.40
N ASP A 27 3.84 13.97 0.42
CA ASP A 27 3.50 12.57 0.07
C ASP A 27 4.74 11.76 -0.33
N TRP A 28 5.65 12.36 -1.10
CA TRP A 28 6.93 11.74 -1.45
C TRP A 28 7.78 11.47 -0.20
N ALA A 29 7.97 12.48 0.65
CA ALA A 29 8.77 12.36 1.86
C ALA A 29 8.17 11.32 2.83
N GLN A 30 6.85 11.31 3.01
CA GLN A 30 6.15 10.27 3.79
C GLN A 30 6.36 8.87 3.22
N ARG A 31 6.33 8.71 1.89
CA ARG A 31 6.59 7.43 1.23
C ARG A 31 8.00 6.95 1.52
N ARG A 32 9.01 7.81 1.31
CA ARG A 32 10.42 7.50 1.60
C ARG A 32 10.70 7.27 3.08
N PHE A 33 9.99 7.96 3.96
CA PHE A 33 10.07 7.74 5.39
C PHE A 33 9.53 6.37 5.79
N LYS A 34 8.38 5.96 5.24
CA LYS A 34 7.81 4.61 5.42
C LYS A 34 8.71 3.51 4.85
N GLU A 35 9.39 3.80 3.74
CA GLU A 35 10.36 2.89 3.12
C GLU A 35 11.68 2.81 3.92
N GLY A 36 11.89 3.72 4.88
CA GLY A 36 13.10 3.82 5.71
C GLY A 36 14.26 4.55 5.02
N THR A 37 14.09 5.03 3.80
CA THR A 37 15.17 5.58 2.97
C THR A 37 15.27 7.10 3.04
N LEU A 38 14.31 7.80 3.66
CA LEU A 38 14.31 9.26 3.71
C LEU A 38 15.52 9.80 4.47
N ASN A 39 15.79 9.27 5.67
CA ASN A 39 16.92 9.73 6.47
C ASN A 39 18.26 9.50 5.76
N ASP A 40 18.41 8.39 5.02
CA ASP A 40 19.62 8.12 4.25
C ASP A 40 19.85 9.19 3.18
N VAL A 41 18.82 9.59 2.44
CA VAL A 41 18.88 10.66 1.44
C VAL A 41 19.27 12.00 2.08
N LEU A 42 18.66 12.33 3.22
CA LEU A 42 18.92 13.60 3.92
C LEU A 42 20.34 13.65 4.50
N VAL A 43 20.79 12.56 5.12
CA VAL A 43 22.14 12.39 5.64
C VAL A 43 23.16 12.49 4.50
N GLY A 44 22.85 11.90 3.33
CA GLY A 44 23.67 12.03 2.13
C GLY A 44 23.87 13.49 1.71
N LEU A 45 22.80 14.27 1.63
CA LEU A 45 22.86 15.69 1.26
C LEU A 45 23.67 16.53 2.24
N VAL A 46 23.50 16.27 3.55
CA VAL A 46 24.26 16.96 4.59
C VAL A 46 25.74 16.62 4.51
N ARG A 47 26.07 15.34 4.30
CA ARG A 47 27.47 14.89 4.13
C ARG A 47 28.14 15.44 2.88
N THR A 48 27.39 15.66 1.81
CA THR A 48 27.91 16.29 0.58
C THR A 48 28.06 17.82 0.69
N GLY A 49 27.73 18.41 1.84
CA GLY A 49 27.79 19.86 2.05
C GLY A 49 26.71 20.64 1.29
N VAL A 50 25.71 19.94 0.72
CA VAL A 50 24.56 20.55 0.03
C VAL A 50 23.59 21.16 1.05
N ALA A 51 23.58 20.65 2.27
CA ALA A 51 22.78 21.14 3.39
C ALA A 51 23.62 21.12 4.68
N VAL A 52 23.35 22.02 5.62
CA VAL A 52 24.05 22.08 6.91
C VAL A 52 23.46 21.10 7.92
N ASP A 53 22.16 20.77 7.80
CA ASP A 53 21.50 19.75 8.61
C ASP A 53 20.38 19.03 7.84
N THR A 54 19.84 17.96 8.42
CA THR A 54 18.79 17.12 7.80
C THR A 54 17.46 17.85 7.59
N LYS A 55 17.16 18.90 8.37
CA LYS A 55 15.96 19.73 8.20
C LYS A 55 16.13 20.70 7.04
N GLU A 56 17.31 21.28 6.88
CA GLU A 56 17.68 22.09 5.73
C GLU A 56 17.73 21.23 4.47
N ALA A 57 18.28 20.01 4.53
CA ALA A 57 18.26 19.06 3.42
C ALA A 57 16.83 18.75 2.99
N LEU A 58 15.92 18.53 3.95
CA LEU A 58 14.51 18.28 3.68
C LEU A 58 13.82 19.50 3.07
N LYS A 59 14.15 20.72 3.52
CA LYS A 59 13.63 21.96 2.95
C LYS A 59 14.17 22.19 1.53
N LEU A 60 15.46 21.99 1.29
CA LEU A 60 16.11 22.16 -0.02
C LEU A 60 15.53 21.22 -1.08
N LEU A 61 15.24 19.97 -0.71
CA LEU A 61 14.52 19.03 -1.58
C LEU A 61 13.10 19.51 -1.93
N GLY A 62 12.48 20.31 -1.06
CA GLY A 62 11.17 20.91 -1.26
C GLY A 62 11.16 22.27 -1.99
N ILE A 63 12.31 22.94 -2.13
CA ILE A 63 12.43 24.26 -2.79
C ILE A 63 12.59 24.09 -4.31
N ARG A 64 11.75 24.81 -5.06
CA ARG A 64 11.63 24.72 -6.53
C ARG A 64 12.82 25.33 -7.31
N SER A 65 13.59 26.25 -6.74
CA SER A 65 14.73 26.90 -7.41
C SER A 65 15.97 26.88 -6.51
N VAL A 66 16.97 26.05 -6.85
CA VAL A 66 18.33 26.30 -6.38
C VAL A 66 19.10 26.79 -7.60
N THR A 67 19.07 28.10 -7.80
CA THR A 67 19.88 28.84 -8.77
C THR A 67 21.26 29.20 -8.20
N THR A 68 21.57 28.81 -6.97
CA THR A 68 22.91 28.96 -6.40
C THR A 68 23.82 27.86 -6.91
N ARG A 69 24.82 28.25 -7.72
CA ARG A 69 25.98 27.41 -8.04
C ARG A 69 26.48 26.74 -6.75
N LEU A 70 26.58 25.42 -6.75
CA LEU A 70 27.27 24.67 -5.71
C LEU A 70 28.69 25.26 -5.55
N PRO A 71 29.20 25.46 -4.33
CA PRO A 71 30.55 26.01 -4.14
C PRO A 71 31.60 25.14 -4.83
N GLU A 72 32.51 25.76 -5.59
CA GLU A 72 33.59 25.11 -6.36
C GLU A 72 34.56 24.24 -5.51
N LYS A 73 34.41 24.22 -4.17
CA LYS A 73 35.23 23.43 -3.25
C LYS A 73 34.74 21.99 -3.01
N ALA A 74 33.67 21.53 -3.65
CA ALA A 74 33.22 20.12 -3.58
C ALA A 74 34.00 19.17 -4.51
N SER A 75 35.28 19.47 -4.80
CA SER A 75 36.05 18.82 -5.88
C SER A 75 36.86 17.59 -5.45
N LEU A 76 36.87 17.18 -4.19
CA LEU A 76 37.67 16.03 -3.72
C LEU A 76 37.00 15.26 -2.56
N ILE A 77 35.85 14.62 -2.82
CA ILE A 77 35.29 13.62 -1.90
C ILE A 77 34.92 12.39 -2.72
N THR A 78 35.63 11.28 -2.50
CA THR A 78 35.33 9.96 -3.09
C THR A 78 34.33 9.19 -2.22
N LEU A 79 33.64 8.20 -2.78
CA LEU A 79 32.66 7.37 -2.05
C LEU A 79 33.29 6.64 -0.84
N THR A 80 34.59 6.38 -0.92
CA THR A 80 35.45 5.85 0.13
C THR A 80 35.60 6.79 1.33
N ASP A 81 35.65 8.10 1.11
CA ASP A 81 35.76 9.11 2.17
C ASP A 81 34.48 9.24 3.03
N LEU A 82 33.35 8.72 2.52
CA LEU A 82 32.06 8.69 3.21
C LEU A 82 31.88 7.46 4.13
N GLY A 83 32.88 6.56 4.20
CA GLY A 83 32.78 5.28 4.92
C GLY A 83 31.74 4.32 4.33
N LEU A 84 31.33 4.57 3.08
CA LEU A 84 30.35 3.78 2.36
C LEU A 84 31.10 2.82 1.43
N ASN A 85 30.99 1.53 1.72
CA ASN A 85 31.54 0.46 0.89
C ASN A 85 31.10 0.68 -0.58
N PRO A 86 31.97 0.72 -1.59
CA PRO A 86 31.64 1.08 -2.98
C PRO A 86 30.58 0.16 -3.64
N VAL A 87 30.27 -0.99 -3.03
CA VAL A 87 29.15 -1.87 -3.40
C VAL A 87 27.78 -1.33 -2.96
N LYS A 88 27.74 -0.33 -2.06
CA LYS A 88 26.53 0.37 -1.61
C LYS A 88 26.37 1.70 -2.35
N LYS A 89 26.22 1.66 -3.68
CA LYS A 89 25.74 2.81 -4.41
C LYS A 89 24.23 2.99 -4.22
N PHE A 90 23.85 4.26 -4.05
CA PHE A 90 22.50 4.79 -3.90
C PHE A 90 21.62 4.46 -5.11
N ASN A 91 21.20 3.20 -5.20
CA ASN A 91 20.11 2.81 -6.06
C ASN A 91 18.85 2.91 -5.19
N ILE A 92 18.03 3.93 -5.42
CA ILE A 92 16.75 4.16 -4.73
C ILE A 92 15.71 3.03 -5.01
N SER A 93 16.14 1.94 -5.65
CA SER A 93 15.43 0.65 -5.71
C SER A 93 16.28 -0.58 -5.36
N ALA A 94 17.52 -0.45 -4.88
CA ALA A 94 18.38 -1.60 -4.59
C ALA A 94 19.39 -1.36 -3.44
N TYR A 95 18.91 -1.21 -2.21
CA TYR A 95 19.37 -1.95 -1.00
C TYR A 95 18.42 -1.61 0.17
N PRO A 96 18.01 -2.56 1.05
CA PRO A 96 18.80 -3.70 1.52
C PRO A 96 18.53 -5.00 0.74
N LEU A 97 19.38 -5.36 -0.24
CA LEU A 97 19.20 -6.59 -1.04
C LEU A 97 19.43 -7.89 -0.24
N TYR A 98 19.85 -7.84 1.03
CA TYR A 98 20.10 -9.05 1.83
C TYR A 98 19.25 -9.16 3.11
N GLN A 99 18.30 -8.24 3.35
CA GLN A 99 17.46 -8.31 4.57
C GLN A 99 15.95 -8.14 4.35
N LYS A 100 15.47 -7.89 3.13
CA LYS A 100 14.03 -7.73 2.87
C LYS A 100 13.59 -8.40 1.55
N GLY A 101 13.34 -9.70 1.60
CA GLY A 101 12.33 -10.43 0.80
C GLY A 101 12.49 -10.54 -0.73
N GLU A 102 11.92 -11.63 -1.25
CA GLU A 102 11.88 -12.08 -2.65
C GLU A 102 11.43 -11.02 -3.68
N ILE A 103 10.59 -10.06 -3.26
CA ILE A 103 9.98 -9.02 -4.11
C ILE A 103 11.03 -8.02 -4.66
N ASN A 104 12.14 -7.82 -3.96
CA ASN A 104 13.18 -6.87 -4.37
C ASN A 104 14.12 -7.45 -5.42
N LEU A 105 14.47 -8.74 -5.32
CA LEU A 105 15.27 -9.44 -6.33
C LEU A 105 14.54 -9.49 -7.68
N GLN A 106 13.25 -9.81 -7.68
CA GLN A 106 12.46 -9.86 -8.91
C GLN A 106 12.40 -8.52 -9.65
N ARG A 107 12.28 -7.40 -8.93
CA ARG A 107 12.29 -6.05 -9.53
C ARG A 107 13.64 -5.70 -10.15
N TYR A 108 14.72 -6.08 -9.47
CA TYR A 108 16.08 -5.88 -9.96
C TYR A 108 16.30 -6.65 -11.27
N LEU A 109 15.94 -7.94 -11.29
CA LEU A 109 16.02 -8.78 -12.48
C LEU A 109 15.17 -8.23 -13.63
N GLY A 110 13.96 -7.73 -13.35
CA GLY A 110 13.13 -7.07 -14.35
C GLY A 110 13.82 -5.86 -14.99
N GLY A 111 14.36 -4.95 -14.18
CA GLY A 111 15.09 -3.78 -14.71
C GLY A 111 16.29 -4.14 -15.57
N LEU A 112 17.05 -5.15 -15.16
CA LEU A 112 18.17 -5.69 -15.94
C LEU A 112 17.71 -6.29 -17.27
N SER A 113 16.59 -7.01 -17.27
CA SER A 113 16.04 -7.66 -18.46
C SER A 113 15.75 -6.64 -19.56
N HIS A 114 15.13 -5.52 -19.21
CA HIS A 114 14.83 -4.42 -20.13
C HIS A 114 16.12 -3.80 -20.71
N ALA A 115 17.13 -3.55 -19.87
CA ALA A 115 18.40 -2.99 -20.33
C ALA A 115 19.18 -3.94 -21.25
N LEU A 116 19.18 -5.24 -20.95
CA LEU A 116 19.83 -6.27 -21.78
C LEU A 116 19.14 -6.40 -23.15
N MET A 117 17.81 -6.34 -23.20
CA MET A 117 17.06 -6.45 -24.45
C MET A 117 17.38 -5.33 -25.43
N VAL A 118 17.57 -4.10 -24.94
CA VAL A 118 18.05 -2.97 -25.76
C VAL A 118 19.42 -3.27 -26.38
N ASN A 119 20.33 -3.88 -25.61
CA ASN A 119 21.66 -4.24 -26.12
C ASN A 119 21.59 -5.37 -27.14
N PHE A 120 20.76 -6.40 -26.93
CA PHE A 120 20.56 -7.47 -27.92
C PHE A 120 20.10 -6.93 -29.27
N CYS A 121 19.18 -5.95 -29.28
CA CYS A 121 18.73 -5.31 -30.51
C CYS A 121 19.85 -4.52 -31.20
N ARG A 122 20.69 -3.82 -30.43
CA ARG A 122 21.84 -3.08 -30.97
C ARG A 122 22.86 -3.99 -31.64
N MET A 123 23.14 -5.16 -31.05
CA MET A 123 24.07 -6.15 -31.63
C MET A 123 23.62 -6.65 -33.01
N GLN A 124 22.30 -6.87 -33.19
CA GLN A 124 21.73 -7.28 -34.47
C GLN A 124 21.80 -6.19 -35.55
N SER A 125 21.76 -4.91 -35.17
CA SER A 125 21.81 -3.80 -36.13
C SER A 125 23.21 -3.52 -36.69
N SER A 126 24.27 -4.02 -36.04
CA SER A 126 25.67 -3.85 -36.46
C SER A 126 26.18 -5.00 -37.33
N THR A 127 25.51 -5.27 -38.45
CA THR A 127 26.01 -6.21 -39.47
C THR A 127 27.10 -5.54 -40.32
N SER A 128 28.31 -5.45 -39.79
CA SER A 128 29.54 -5.40 -40.59
C SER A 128 30.61 -6.23 -39.88
N GLY A 129 30.65 -7.51 -40.24
CA GLY A 129 31.55 -8.59 -39.81
C GLY A 129 32.83 -8.18 -39.09
N THR A 130 32.76 -8.08 -37.77
CA THR A 130 33.73 -8.51 -36.75
C THR A 130 33.25 -7.92 -35.43
N LEU A 131 32.72 -8.76 -34.54
CA LEU A 131 32.52 -8.38 -33.14
C LEU A 131 33.90 -8.13 -32.52
N LYS A 132 34.40 -6.90 -32.58
CA LYS A 132 35.58 -6.52 -31.80
C LYS A 132 35.22 -6.68 -30.33
N THR A 133 35.91 -7.58 -29.65
CA THR A 133 35.87 -7.79 -28.19
C THR A 133 36.02 -6.49 -27.38
N THR A 134 36.61 -5.45 -27.99
CA THR A 134 36.70 -4.10 -27.40
C THR A 134 35.36 -3.35 -27.26
N ASN A 135 34.31 -3.73 -28.00
CA ASN A 135 32.98 -3.12 -27.91
C ASN A 135 32.02 -3.87 -26.95
N PHE A 136 32.46 -4.98 -26.35
CA PHE A 136 31.76 -5.65 -25.24
C PHE A 136 31.91 -4.91 -23.90
N GLN A 137 32.49 -3.70 -23.90
CA GLN A 137 32.37 -2.78 -22.78
C GLN A 137 30.93 -2.26 -22.72
N LEU A 138 30.07 -3.06 -22.07
CA LEU A 138 28.75 -2.67 -21.61
C LEU A 138 28.79 -1.23 -21.04
N PRO A 139 28.10 -0.25 -21.67
CA PRO A 139 27.85 1.02 -21.03
C PRO A 139 26.75 0.91 -19.95
N LEU A 140 26.41 -0.30 -19.52
CA LEU A 140 25.67 -0.52 -18.27
C LEU A 140 26.49 -0.07 -17.04
N PHE A 141 27.81 0.11 -17.19
CA PHE A 141 28.72 0.51 -16.11
C PHE A 141 29.76 1.61 -16.46
N ASP A 142 29.59 2.37 -17.54
CA ASP A 142 30.53 3.47 -17.86
C ASP A 142 30.40 4.69 -16.91
N TYR A 143 29.45 4.63 -15.96
CA TYR A 143 29.31 5.62 -14.89
C TYR A 143 29.86 5.17 -13.53
N GLU A 144 30.15 3.87 -13.31
CA GLU A 144 30.33 3.36 -11.94
C GLU A 144 31.52 2.42 -11.71
N CYS A 145 32.20 1.90 -12.73
CA CYS A 145 33.28 0.92 -12.57
C CYS A 145 34.66 1.44 -13.01
N ARG A 146 35.06 2.64 -12.58
CA ARG A 146 36.48 3.08 -12.67
C ARG A 146 37.23 3.11 -11.33
N GLU A 147 36.58 2.85 -10.18
CA GLU A 147 37.21 2.95 -8.86
C GLU A 147 37.19 1.68 -8.00
N ALA A 148 36.64 0.56 -8.49
CA ALA A 148 37.08 -0.74 -7.97
C ALA A 148 38.37 -1.04 -8.72
N GLU A 149 39.47 -1.32 -7.99
CA GLU A 149 40.67 -1.93 -8.58
C GLU A 149 40.20 -2.95 -9.62
N GLN A 150 40.51 -2.69 -10.89
CA GLN A 150 40.29 -3.68 -11.92
C GLN A 150 40.99 -4.94 -11.41
N PRO A 151 40.31 -6.08 -11.19
CA PRO A 151 41.06 -7.31 -11.24
C PRO A 151 41.66 -7.28 -12.64
N GLU A 152 43.00 -7.26 -12.72
CA GLU A 152 43.68 -7.42 -13.98
C GLU A 152 42.96 -8.52 -14.75
N LEU A 153 42.51 -8.21 -15.96
CA LEU A 153 41.96 -9.18 -16.91
C LEU A 153 43.11 -10.10 -17.36
N VAL A 154 43.69 -10.83 -16.42
CA VAL A 154 44.60 -11.94 -16.71
C VAL A 154 43.71 -13.12 -17.05
N GLY A 155 43.63 -13.43 -18.34
CA GLY A 155 43.15 -14.73 -18.82
C GLY A 155 41.91 -14.78 -19.71
N LEU A 156 41.36 -13.66 -20.21
CA LEU A 156 40.30 -13.70 -21.25
C LEU A 156 40.76 -13.23 -22.63
N SER A 157 41.92 -12.60 -22.75
CA SER A 157 42.51 -12.22 -24.03
C SER A 157 43.10 -13.40 -24.82
N GLU A 158 43.17 -14.60 -24.24
CA GLU A 158 43.77 -15.77 -24.91
C GLU A 158 42.75 -16.83 -25.34
N ALA A 159 41.47 -16.72 -24.94
CA ALA A 159 40.48 -17.78 -25.15
C ALA A 159 39.25 -17.40 -26.01
N THR A 160 39.09 -16.14 -26.43
CA THR A 160 37.87 -15.67 -27.12
C THR A 160 38.08 -15.20 -28.57
N ASP A 161 39.30 -15.25 -29.09
CA ASP A 161 39.63 -14.72 -30.42
C ASP A 161 39.15 -15.57 -31.61
N ASN A 162 38.48 -16.72 -31.39
CA ASN A 162 38.01 -17.59 -32.48
C ASN A 162 36.71 -18.37 -32.13
N ILE A 163 35.72 -17.74 -31.51
CA ILE A 163 34.38 -18.35 -31.41
C ILE A 163 33.49 -17.77 -32.50
N ASN A 164 33.15 -18.59 -33.49
CA ASN A 164 32.17 -18.26 -34.51
C ASN A 164 30.79 -18.01 -33.88
N GLU A 165 30.14 -16.89 -34.25
CA GLU A 165 28.86 -16.45 -33.68
C GLU A 165 27.76 -17.49 -33.87
N ASP A 166 27.73 -18.15 -35.04
CA ASP A 166 26.78 -19.22 -35.35
C ASP A 166 26.98 -20.46 -34.47
N ASP A 167 28.23 -20.78 -34.13
CA ASP A 167 28.57 -21.91 -33.25
C ASP A 167 28.20 -21.61 -31.78
N LEU A 168 28.36 -20.35 -31.35
CA LEU A 168 27.96 -19.88 -30.01
C LEU A 168 26.44 -19.89 -29.85
N ILE A 169 25.69 -19.38 -30.83
CA ILE A 169 24.22 -19.37 -30.83
C ILE A 169 23.70 -20.82 -30.84
N SER A 170 24.28 -21.68 -31.66
CA SER A 170 23.91 -23.10 -31.73
C SER A 170 24.17 -23.83 -30.40
N ALA A 171 25.32 -23.57 -29.77
CA ALA A 171 25.66 -24.12 -28.46
C ALA A 171 24.72 -23.61 -27.36
N LEU A 172 24.42 -22.30 -27.34
CA LEU A 172 23.49 -21.69 -26.40
C LEU A 172 22.08 -22.26 -26.57
N LYS A 173 21.59 -22.41 -27.81
CA LYS A 173 20.27 -22.98 -28.11
C LYS A 173 20.15 -24.43 -27.62
N ARG A 174 21.18 -25.26 -27.84
CA ARG A 174 21.21 -26.64 -27.35
C ARG A 174 21.12 -26.69 -25.82
N VAL A 175 22.01 -25.97 -25.13
CA VAL A 175 22.07 -25.99 -23.65
C VAL A 175 20.81 -25.36 -23.04
N TRP A 176 20.28 -24.29 -23.64
CA TRP A 176 19.02 -23.69 -23.25
C TRP A 176 17.87 -24.69 -23.36
N SER A 177 17.79 -25.45 -24.46
CA SER A 177 16.75 -26.47 -24.66
C SER A 177 16.81 -27.57 -23.59
N GLU A 178 18.02 -28.03 -23.24
CA GLU A 178 18.22 -29.06 -22.22
C GLU A 178 17.80 -28.59 -20.82
N ILE A 179 18.16 -27.36 -20.44
CA ILE A 179 17.76 -26.77 -19.14
C ILE A 179 16.27 -26.41 -19.14
N SER A 180 15.73 -25.95 -20.26
CA SER A 180 14.32 -25.59 -20.39
C SER A 180 13.41 -26.78 -20.10
N GLU A 181 13.74 -27.98 -20.61
CA GLU A 181 12.98 -29.20 -20.33
C GLU A 181 13.04 -29.61 -18.86
N THR A 182 14.21 -29.50 -18.20
CA THR A 182 14.31 -29.82 -16.77
C THR A 182 13.54 -28.81 -15.91
N MET A 183 13.50 -27.55 -16.32
CA MET A 183 12.78 -26.48 -15.63
C MET A 183 11.25 -26.54 -15.75
N LYS A 184 10.70 -27.42 -16.60
CA LYS A 184 9.25 -27.70 -16.68
C LYS A 184 8.76 -28.68 -15.60
N ALA A 185 9.63 -29.16 -14.72
CA ALA A 185 9.25 -30.07 -13.64
C ALA A 185 8.16 -29.45 -12.71
N PRO A 186 7.27 -30.27 -12.11
CA PRO A 186 6.20 -29.77 -11.24
C PRO A 186 6.71 -29.07 -9.98
N ASP A 187 7.86 -29.51 -9.46
CA ASP A 187 8.56 -28.88 -8.36
C ASP A 187 9.77 -28.08 -8.87
N PHE A 188 9.85 -26.82 -8.43
CA PHE A 188 10.91 -25.90 -8.86
C PHE A 188 12.29 -26.32 -8.32
N ILE A 189 12.33 -26.96 -7.14
CA ILE A 189 13.56 -27.46 -6.53
C ILE A 189 14.10 -28.62 -7.37
N GLU A 190 13.23 -29.56 -7.72
CA GLU A 190 13.55 -30.67 -8.62
C GLU A 190 14.05 -30.20 -9.99
N GLY A 191 13.36 -29.24 -10.60
CA GLY A 191 13.77 -28.66 -11.89
C GLY A 191 15.15 -27.99 -11.82
N TYR A 192 15.44 -27.26 -10.74
CA TYR A 192 16.74 -26.64 -10.51
C TYR A 192 17.86 -27.69 -10.35
N TYR A 193 17.67 -28.72 -9.52
CA TYR A 193 18.70 -29.76 -9.32
C TYR A 193 18.98 -30.57 -10.58
N ARG A 194 17.95 -30.91 -11.37
CA ARG A 194 18.12 -31.61 -12.64
C ARG A 194 18.90 -30.78 -13.69
N SER A 195 18.85 -29.45 -13.56
CA SER A 195 19.58 -28.52 -14.42
C SER A 195 21.07 -28.42 -14.07
N ALA A 196 21.50 -28.92 -12.90
CA ALA A 196 22.87 -28.74 -12.38
C ALA A 196 23.97 -29.22 -13.35
N LYS A 197 23.72 -30.32 -14.09
CA LYS A 197 24.67 -30.88 -15.08
C LYS A 197 24.99 -29.95 -16.26
N HIS A 198 24.08 -29.02 -16.57
CA HIS A 198 24.23 -28.09 -17.70
C HIS A 198 24.42 -26.64 -17.23
N LEU A 199 24.24 -26.37 -15.93
CA LEU A 199 24.25 -25.04 -15.35
C LEU A 199 25.60 -24.32 -15.57
N GLU A 200 26.72 -24.98 -15.31
CA GLU A 200 28.05 -24.37 -15.49
C GLU A 200 28.33 -24.02 -16.96
N THR A 201 27.97 -24.92 -17.88
CA THR A 201 28.07 -24.65 -19.32
C THR A 201 27.18 -23.48 -19.73
N PHE A 202 25.95 -23.42 -19.24
CA PHE A 202 25.03 -22.31 -19.52
C PHE A 202 25.53 -20.97 -18.98
N LEU A 203 26.05 -20.94 -17.75
CA LEU A 203 26.64 -19.75 -17.15
C LEU A 203 27.85 -19.26 -17.96
N ASN A 204 28.71 -20.16 -18.42
CA ASN A 204 29.85 -19.79 -19.29
C ASN A 204 29.40 -19.19 -20.63
N LEU A 205 28.41 -19.80 -21.29
CA LEU A 205 27.90 -19.33 -22.59
C LEU A 205 27.20 -17.97 -22.47
N THR A 206 26.45 -17.74 -21.38
CA THR A 206 25.73 -16.49 -21.15
C THR A 206 26.62 -15.36 -20.63
N GLN A 207 27.75 -15.68 -20.00
CA GLN A 207 28.73 -14.71 -19.48
C GLN A 207 29.29 -13.78 -20.56
N VAL A 208 29.32 -14.21 -21.83
CA VAL A 208 29.71 -13.36 -22.97
C VAL A 208 28.80 -12.14 -23.10
N TYR A 209 27.52 -12.28 -22.77
CA TYR A 209 26.51 -11.23 -22.93
C TYR A 209 26.13 -10.55 -21.61
N THR A 210 26.23 -11.25 -20.48
CA THR A 210 25.89 -10.70 -19.16
C THR A 210 27.10 -10.19 -18.39
N GLY A 211 28.31 -10.70 -18.66
CA GLY A 211 29.52 -10.41 -17.89
C GLY A 211 29.67 -11.28 -16.63
N VAL A 212 30.87 -11.23 -16.02
CA VAL A 212 31.31 -12.13 -14.92
C VAL A 212 30.55 -11.87 -13.61
N ILE A 213 30.15 -10.62 -13.36
CA ILE A 213 29.49 -10.18 -12.11
C ILE A 213 28.19 -10.96 -11.87
N PHE A 214 27.45 -11.29 -12.93
CA PHE A 214 26.17 -12.00 -12.83
C PHE A 214 26.31 -13.41 -12.27
N ARG A 215 27.39 -14.10 -12.63
CA ARG A 215 27.71 -15.43 -12.08
C ARG A 215 28.02 -15.35 -10.58
N GLN A 216 28.71 -14.29 -10.16
CA GLN A 216 29.00 -14.09 -8.73
C GLN A 216 27.72 -13.80 -7.95
N GLU A 217 26.82 -12.96 -8.47
CA GLU A 217 25.54 -12.66 -7.83
C GLU A 217 24.58 -13.85 -7.78
N PHE A 218 24.58 -14.70 -8.82
CA PHE A 218 23.83 -15.96 -8.84
C PHE A 218 24.13 -16.82 -7.60
N TYR A 219 25.42 -17.07 -7.31
CA TYR A 219 25.81 -17.97 -6.24
C TYR A 219 25.63 -17.43 -4.82
N LYS A 220 25.52 -16.11 -4.65
CA LYS A 220 25.30 -15.49 -3.33
C LYS A 220 23.86 -15.59 -2.82
N THR A 221 22.92 -15.99 -3.68
CA THR A 221 21.49 -16.12 -3.32
C THR A 221 21.13 -17.52 -2.80
N ASP A 222 20.03 -17.60 -2.05
CA ASP A 222 19.43 -18.86 -1.60
C ASP A 222 18.84 -19.66 -2.78
N ILE A 223 18.33 -20.87 -2.52
CA ILE A 223 17.87 -21.77 -3.59
C ILE A 223 16.73 -21.16 -4.43
N PHE A 224 15.85 -20.39 -3.82
CA PHE A 224 14.77 -19.71 -4.52
C PHE A 224 15.28 -18.50 -5.33
N GLY A 225 16.21 -17.72 -4.78
CA GLY A 225 16.89 -16.64 -5.51
C GLY A 225 17.67 -17.16 -6.73
N ARG A 226 18.36 -18.31 -6.60
CA ARG A 226 19.04 -18.97 -7.73
C ARG A 226 18.04 -19.43 -8.79
N TRP A 227 16.89 -19.97 -8.37
CA TRP A 227 15.82 -20.32 -9.29
C TRP A 227 15.29 -19.09 -10.04
N LEU A 228 15.09 -17.96 -9.37
CA LEU A 228 14.66 -16.70 -10.02
C LEU A 228 15.69 -16.18 -11.02
N TRP A 229 16.97 -16.20 -10.66
CA TRP A 229 18.07 -15.84 -11.56
C TRP A 229 18.11 -16.75 -12.78
N LEU A 230 18.03 -18.07 -12.58
CA LEU A 230 18.04 -19.04 -13.68
C LEU A 230 16.88 -18.79 -14.64
N ASN A 231 15.67 -18.54 -14.14
CA ASN A 231 14.52 -18.20 -14.98
C ASN A 231 14.73 -16.88 -15.74
N ALA A 232 15.31 -15.86 -15.11
CA ALA A 232 15.62 -14.60 -15.79
C ALA A 232 16.64 -14.82 -16.92
N MET A 233 17.74 -15.52 -16.64
CA MET A 233 18.78 -15.82 -17.63
C MET A 233 18.29 -16.70 -18.77
N LEU A 234 17.46 -17.72 -18.50
CA LEU A 234 16.81 -18.52 -19.53
C LEU A 234 15.87 -17.68 -20.39
N THR A 235 15.17 -16.71 -19.80
CA THR A 235 14.33 -15.76 -20.55
C THR A 235 15.17 -14.88 -21.47
N TRP A 236 16.33 -14.40 -21.00
CA TRP A 236 17.25 -13.60 -21.81
C TRP A 236 17.86 -14.40 -22.96
N ALA A 237 18.33 -15.62 -22.69
CA ALA A 237 18.86 -16.51 -23.72
C ALA A 237 17.80 -16.82 -24.79
N ASN A 238 16.57 -17.15 -24.37
CA ASN A 238 15.46 -17.38 -25.29
C ASN A 238 15.12 -16.12 -26.11
N ALA A 239 15.12 -14.94 -25.49
CA ALA A 239 14.90 -13.68 -26.19
C ALA A 239 16.00 -13.40 -27.22
N PHE A 240 17.26 -13.64 -26.88
CA PHE A 240 18.39 -13.47 -27.79
C PHE A 240 18.29 -14.43 -28.99
N ILE A 241 18.02 -15.71 -28.75
CA ILE A 241 17.82 -16.73 -29.82
C ILE A 241 16.67 -16.33 -30.76
N ASN A 242 15.52 -15.94 -30.21
CA ASN A 242 14.38 -15.56 -31.05
C ASN A 242 14.61 -14.24 -31.79
N LEU A 243 15.46 -13.35 -31.26
CA LEU A 243 15.86 -12.13 -31.95
C LEU A 243 16.80 -12.43 -33.12
N THR A 244 17.81 -13.30 -32.93
CA THR A 244 18.75 -13.70 -33.98
C THR A 244 18.07 -14.49 -35.10
N GLU A 245 17.03 -15.27 -34.77
CA GLU A 245 16.23 -16.02 -35.74
C GLU A 245 15.16 -15.19 -36.45
N GLY A 246 15.03 -13.89 -36.12
CA GLY A 246 14.01 -13.01 -36.72
C GLY A 246 12.57 -13.24 -36.23
N ASN A 247 12.39 -14.00 -35.14
CA ASN A 247 11.09 -14.28 -34.53
C ASN A 247 10.61 -13.16 -33.59
N LEU A 248 11.48 -12.21 -33.24
CA LEU A 248 11.16 -11.03 -32.43
C LEU A 248 11.35 -9.73 -33.21
N PRO A 249 10.53 -8.70 -32.92
CA PRO A 249 10.73 -7.39 -33.55
C PRO A 249 11.99 -6.72 -33.01
N CYS A 250 12.78 -6.12 -33.91
CA CYS A 250 14.00 -5.38 -33.59
C CYS A 250 13.76 -3.87 -33.81
N PRO A 251 13.38 -3.11 -32.76
CA PRO A 251 13.07 -1.69 -32.90
C PRO A 251 14.25 -0.88 -33.39
N THR A 252 13.96 0.15 -34.19
CA THR A 252 14.95 1.11 -34.70
C THR A 252 15.34 2.14 -33.63
N ILE A 253 14.40 2.47 -32.75
CA ILE A 253 14.58 3.48 -31.70
C ILE A 253 14.30 2.82 -30.35
N HIS A 254 15.19 3.00 -29.39
CA HIS A 254 15.09 2.42 -28.05
C HIS A 254 14.81 3.50 -27.00
N GLU A 255 14.01 3.15 -25.99
CA GLU A 255 13.70 3.99 -24.83
C GLU A 255 13.33 5.45 -25.13
N ILE A 256 12.19 5.69 -25.77
CA ILE A 256 11.71 7.04 -26.07
C ILE A 256 10.54 7.45 -25.17
N ARG A 257 10.39 8.76 -24.92
CA ARG A 257 9.21 9.27 -24.20
C ARG A 257 7.96 9.15 -25.04
N VAL A 258 6.83 8.91 -24.38
CA VAL A 258 5.52 8.94 -25.03
C VAL A 258 5.13 10.37 -25.44
N CYS A 259 5.38 11.37 -24.58
CA CYS A 259 5.04 12.77 -24.83
C CYS A 259 6.21 13.70 -24.56
N ASN A 260 6.20 14.87 -25.19
CA ASN A 260 7.10 15.96 -24.86
C ASN A 260 6.73 16.58 -23.49
N ARG A 261 7.71 17.21 -22.81
CA ARG A 261 7.54 17.88 -21.51
C ARG A 261 6.51 19.01 -21.56
N ASP A 262 6.38 19.66 -22.72
CA ASP A 262 5.47 20.78 -22.94
C ASP A 262 3.98 20.39 -22.84
N LEU A 263 3.68 19.09 -22.91
CA LEU A 263 2.32 18.58 -22.74
C LEU A 263 1.88 18.54 -21.26
N GLY A 264 2.77 18.81 -20.30
CA GLY A 264 2.47 18.80 -18.86
C GLY A 264 2.17 17.41 -18.27
N ILE A 265 2.22 16.35 -19.08
CA ILE A 265 2.16 14.95 -18.66
C ILE A 265 3.27 14.15 -19.34
N SER A 266 3.85 13.19 -18.62
CA SER A 266 4.99 12.41 -19.15
C SER A 266 4.58 11.26 -20.06
N GLY A 267 3.42 10.63 -19.79
CA GLY A 267 2.99 9.39 -20.46
C GLY A 267 3.81 8.13 -20.15
N GLY A 268 5.11 8.25 -19.83
CA GLY A 268 6.04 7.15 -19.58
C GLY A 268 7.16 7.11 -20.61
N ARG A 269 7.89 5.98 -20.64
CA ARG A 269 8.85 5.62 -21.69
C ARG A 269 8.38 4.35 -22.38
N ILE A 270 8.57 4.31 -23.68
CA ILE A 270 8.32 3.17 -24.56
C ILE A 270 9.63 2.42 -24.71
N ASP A 271 9.61 1.09 -24.60
CA ASP A 271 10.82 0.27 -24.66
C ASP A 271 11.46 0.32 -26.05
N GLY A 272 10.65 0.20 -27.10
CA GLY A 272 11.10 0.31 -28.49
C GLY A 272 10.07 0.88 -29.46
N VAL A 273 10.54 1.51 -30.53
CA VAL A 273 9.73 1.96 -31.66
C VAL A 273 10.34 1.44 -32.95
N GLU A 274 9.51 0.77 -33.75
CA GLU A 274 9.85 0.26 -35.07
C GLU A 274 9.23 1.17 -36.14
N ILE A 275 10.04 1.53 -37.15
CA ILE A 275 9.59 2.30 -38.31
C ILE A 275 9.29 1.31 -39.45
N LEU A 276 8.02 1.25 -39.84
CA LEU A 276 7.51 0.43 -40.93
C LEU A 276 7.55 1.28 -42.22
N SER A 277 8.63 1.20 -43.00
CA SER A 277 8.71 1.78 -44.34
C SER A 277 9.31 0.78 -45.35
N GLU A 278 8.81 0.80 -46.59
CA GLU A 278 9.35 -0.04 -47.69
C GLU A 278 10.72 0.44 -48.18
N ASN A 279 11.08 1.71 -47.93
CA ASN A 279 12.41 2.26 -48.20
C ASN A 279 13.08 2.68 -46.87
N LYS A 280 14.09 1.92 -46.44
CA LYS A 280 14.92 2.16 -45.23
C LYS A 280 15.89 3.36 -45.36
N VAL A 281 15.68 4.28 -46.30
CA VAL A 281 16.59 5.41 -46.53
C VAL A 281 15.98 6.69 -45.95
N PHE A 282 16.32 6.96 -44.69
CA PHE A 282 16.21 8.31 -44.13
C PHE A 282 17.34 9.16 -44.71
N SER A 283 17.05 10.01 -45.69
CA SER A 283 18.00 11.01 -46.19
C SER A 283 18.09 12.17 -45.19
N GLY A 284 18.84 11.97 -44.13
CA GLY A 284 19.09 12.97 -43.09
C GLY A 284 19.30 12.26 -41.77
N SER A 285 20.47 12.45 -41.16
CA SER A 285 20.76 11.89 -39.85
C SER A 285 19.66 12.35 -38.89
N VAL A 286 18.84 11.40 -38.43
CA VAL A 286 18.08 11.57 -37.20
C VAL A 286 19.16 11.60 -36.13
N ASN A 287 19.77 12.76 -35.90
CA ASN A 287 20.69 12.94 -34.79
C ASN A 287 19.90 12.58 -33.54
N ASP A 288 20.31 11.52 -32.85
CA ASP A 288 19.70 10.95 -31.62
C ASP A 288 19.42 11.99 -30.52
N THR A 289 19.91 13.21 -30.67
CA THR A 289 19.86 14.31 -29.70
C THR A 289 18.69 15.28 -29.87
N LYS A 290 17.84 15.18 -30.91
CA LYS A 290 16.78 16.20 -31.16
C LYS A 290 15.32 15.77 -31.03
N LEU A 291 14.98 14.47 -30.98
CA LEU A 291 13.57 14.04 -30.91
C LEU A 291 13.18 13.67 -29.47
N ALA A 292 12.25 14.43 -28.90
CA ALA A 292 11.91 14.37 -27.49
C ALA A 292 10.84 13.32 -27.14
N SER A 293 10.07 12.84 -28.13
CA SER A 293 8.92 11.93 -27.96
C SER A 293 8.51 11.20 -29.24
N ILE A 294 7.73 10.12 -29.11
CA ILE A 294 7.17 9.39 -30.26
C ILE A 294 6.24 10.27 -31.12
N GLY A 295 5.48 11.19 -30.51
CA GLY A 295 4.62 12.12 -31.25
C GLY A 295 5.40 13.06 -32.17
N GLN A 296 6.60 13.49 -31.76
CA GLN A 296 7.49 14.29 -32.61
C GLN A 296 8.07 13.49 -33.79
N ILE A 297 8.41 12.21 -33.58
CA ILE A 297 8.82 11.31 -34.67
C ILE A 297 7.66 11.16 -35.66
N ALA A 298 6.46 10.88 -35.15
CA ALA A 298 5.26 10.73 -35.96
C ALA A 298 4.99 11.98 -36.80
N LYS A 299 5.14 13.19 -36.23
CA LYS A 299 5.06 14.45 -36.96
C LYS A 299 6.08 14.54 -38.10
N CYS A 300 7.34 14.17 -37.85
CA CYS A 300 8.38 14.20 -38.87
C CYS A 300 8.08 13.25 -40.03
N LEU A 301 7.41 12.12 -39.75
CA LEU A 301 6.98 11.15 -40.76
C LEU A 301 5.71 11.58 -41.51
N GLY A 302 4.74 12.19 -40.82
CA GLY A 302 3.44 12.58 -41.37
C GLY A 302 3.40 13.90 -42.17
N GLY A 303 4.54 14.58 -42.36
CA GLY A 303 4.61 15.95 -42.88
C GLY A 303 5.04 16.14 -44.34
N LYS A 304 5.37 15.09 -45.10
CA LYS A 304 5.76 15.22 -46.52
C LYS A 304 4.85 14.40 -47.44
N PRO A 305 4.30 14.98 -48.52
CA PRO A 305 3.59 14.20 -49.54
C PRO A 305 4.54 13.13 -50.10
N GLY A 306 4.21 11.85 -49.93
CA GLY A 306 5.02 10.71 -50.38
C GLY A 306 5.86 10.01 -49.29
N ALA A 307 5.89 10.48 -48.04
CA ALA A 307 6.53 9.77 -46.93
C ALA A 307 5.54 8.80 -46.25
N CYS A 308 5.46 7.55 -46.72
CA CYS A 308 4.73 6.47 -46.04
C CYS A 308 5.66 5.77 -45.04
N GLY A 309 5.68 6.25 -43.80
CA GLY A 309 6.30 5.54 -42.69
C GLY A 309 5.29 5.39 -41.54
N ALA A 310 4.90 4.15 -41.24
CA ALA A 310 4.10 3.84 -40.07
C ALA A 310 5.00 3.54 -38.87
N LEU A 311 4.55 3.84 -37.67
CA LEU A 311 5.24 3.60 -36.42
C LEU A 311 4.52 2.51 -35.64
N ARG A 312 5.30 1.58 -35.13
CA ARG A 312 4.86 0.54 -34.21
C ARG A 312 5.58 0.67 -32.88
N VAL A 313 4.80 0.72 -31.82
CA VAL A 313 5.29 0.74 -30.43
C VAL A 313 5.56 -0.68 -29.97
N ILE A 314 6.63 -0.92 -29.23
CA ILE A 314 6.97 -2.23 -28.66
C ILE A 314 7.18 -2.06 -27.15
N ASP A 315 6.53 -2.90 -26.37
CA ASP A 315 6.64 -2.99 -24.91
C ASP A 315 6.93 -4.46 -24.55
N TRP A 316 8.12 -4.71 -24.02
CA TRP A 316 8.56 -6.05 -23.64
C TRP A 316 8.08 -6.38 -22.23
N LYS A 317 7.73 -7.64 -22.01
CA LYS A 317 7.26 -8.15 -20.72
C LYS A 317 7.98 -9.44 -20.38
N PHE A 318 8.78 -9.40 -19.32
CA PHE A 318 9.58 -10.55 -18.90
C PHE A 318 8.84 -11.39 -17.86
N ALA A 319 8.97 -12.71 -17.95
CA ALA A 319 8.38 -13.64 -16.99
C ALA A 319 8.73 -13.29 -15.53
N ILE A 320 9.95 -12.83 -15.28
CA ILE A 320 10.43 -12.31 -13.99
C ILE A 320 10.48 -10.79 -14.05
N GLY A 321 9.87 -10.13 -13.06
CA GLY A 321 9.93 -8.67 -12.89
C GLY A 321 8.68 -7.91 -13.33
N ASP A 322 7.98 -8.35 -14.39
CA ASP A 322 6.76 -7.70 -14.92
C ASP A 322 5.44 -8.30 -14.40
N MET A 323 5.49 -9.04 -13.29
CA MET A 323 4.34 -9.78 -12.74
C MET A 323 3.22 -8.87 -12.21
N ILE A 324 1.97 -9.36 -12.31
CA ILE A 324 0.77 -8.70 -11.77
C ILE A 324 0.33 -9.41 -10.48
N LYS A 325 -0.19 -8.66 -9.50
CA LYS A 325 -0.79 -9.25 -8.29
C LYS A 325 -2.01 -10.09 -8.67
N ASN A 326 -2.00 -11.38 -8.36
CA ASN A 326 -3.20 -12.21 -8.40
C ASN A 326 -4.08 -11.98 -7.17
N LYS A 327 -5.33 -12.48 -7.23
CA LYS A 327 -6.30 -12.40 -6.11
C LYS A 327 -5.75 -13.06 -4.84
N ASP A 328 -4.89 -14.06 -4.99
CA ASP A 328 -4.05 -14.62 -3.93
C ASP A 328 -2.74 -13.84 -3.89
N SER A 329 -2.45 -13.21 -2.75
CA SER A 329 -1.52 -12.09 -2.52
C SER A 329 -0.07 -12.21 -3.03
N ALA A 330 0.35 -13.33 -3.63
CA ALA A 330 1.71 -13.59 -4.10
C ALA A 330 1.94 -13.10 -5.55
N LYS A 331 3.05 -12.41 -5.79
CA LYS A 331 3.52 -12.09 -7.15
C LYS A 331 4.24 -13.33 -7.71
N ARG A 332 3.58 -14.06 -8.60
CA ARG A 332 4.17 -15.22 -9.30
C ARG A 332 4.66 -14.82 -10.70
N PRO A 333 5.70 -15.48 -11.23
CA PRO A 333 6.17 -15.27 -12.61
C PRO A 333 5.02 -15.35 -13.62
N ILE A 334 5.13 -14.59 -14.72
CA ILE A 334 4.14 -14.66 -15.80
C ILE A 334 4.27 -16.03 -16.48
N SER A 335 3.19 -16.81 -16.49
CA SER A 335 3.15 -18.08 -17.22
C SER A 335 2.63 -17.87 -18.66
N PRO A 336 3.05 -18.69 -19.63
CA PRO A 336 2.57 -18.63 -21.01
C PRO A 336 1.04 -18.80 -21.11
N GLU A 337 0.46 -19.70 -20.33
CA GLU A 337 -0.97 -20.01 -20.36
C GLU A 337 -1.81 -18.78 -19.99
N ALA A 338 -1.31 -17.99 -19.03
CA ALA A 338 -2.01 -16.80 -18.50
C ALA A 338 -2.20 -15.70 -19.55
N VAL A 339 -1.37 -15.67 -20.59
CA VAL A 339 -1.43 -14.65 -21.66
C VAL A 339 -1.63 -15.23 -23.05
N SER A 340 -1.83 -16.55 -23.18
CA SER A 340 -2.01 -17.24 -24.46
C SER A 340 -3.18 -16.68 -25.29
N LYS A 341 -4.33 -16.39 -24.66
CA LYS A 341 -5.54 -15.89 -25.34
C LYS A 341 -5.62 -14.37 -25.42
N SER A 342 -5.13 -13.67 -24.40
CA SER A 342 -5.22 -12.22 -24.30
C SER A 342 -4.15 -11.68 -23.36
N PRO A 343 -3.60 -10.48 -23.61
CA PRO A 343 -2.66 -9.87 -22.69
C PRO A 343 -3.37 -9.51 -21.38
N PHE A 344 -2.60 -9.38 -20.29
CA PHE A 344 -3.17 -8.84 -19.06
C PHE A 344 -3.73 -7.42 -19.29
N GLU A 345 -4.90 -7.15 -18.72
CA GLU A 345 -5.60 -5.87 -18.85
C GLU A 345 -4.71 -4.66 -18.53
N LYS A 346 -3.85 -4.78 -17.51
CA LYS A 346 -2.91 -3.71 -17.14
C LYS A 346 -1.91 -3.40 -18.25
N HIS A 347 -1.35 -4.42 -18.91
CA HIS A 347 -0.36 -4.26 -19.99
C HIS A 347 -1.04 -3.76 -21.26
N ARG A 348 -2.25 -4.27 -21.56
CA ARG A 348 -3.09 -3.75 -22.65
C ARG A 348 -3.35 -2.25 -22.48
N ARG A 349 -3.84 -1.83 -21.31
CA ARG A 349 -4.08 -0.41 -21.01
C ARG A 349 -2.83 0.46 -21.13
N GLN A 350 -1.65 -0.08 -20.83
CA GLN A 350 -0.40 0.67 -20.97
C GLN A 350 -0.14 1.01 -22.44
N ILE A 351 -0.25 0.05 -23.35
CA ILE A 351 -0.12 0.29 -24.80
C ILE A 351 -1.23 1.22 -25.32
N GLU A 352 -2.49 0.99 -24.94
CA GLU A 352 -3.60 1.86 -25.36
C GLU A 352 -3.35 3.33 -24.98
N ARG A 353 -2.79 3.55 -23.78
CA ARG A 353 -2.36 4.87 -23.31
C ARG A 353 -1.20 5.43 -24.12
N TYR A 354 -0.19 4.62 -24.46
CA TYR A 354 0.94 5.05 -25.29
C TYR A 354 0.49 5.52 -26.67
N LEU A 355 -0.38 4.75 -27.34
CA LEU A 355 -0.94 5.10 -28.64
C LEU A 355 -1.77 6.39 -28.57
N THR A 356 -2.62 6.52 -27.56
CA THR A 356 -3.49 7.70 -27.38
C THR A 356 -2.67 8.96 -27.07
N LEU A 357 -1.68 8.85 -26.18
CA LEU A 357 -0.84 9.98 -25.79
C LEU A 357 0.16 10.39 -26.89
N GLY A 358 0.72 9.41 -27.61
CA GLY A 358 1.55 9.68 -28.78
C GLY A 358 0.77 10.40 -29.87
N PHE A 359 -0.47 9.97 -30.13
CA PHE A 359 -1.39 10.66 -31.04
C PHE A 359 -1.62 12.12 -30.63
N LEU A 360 -1.94 12.37 -29.35
CA LEU A 360 -2.18 13.73 -28.86
C LEU A 360 -0.92 14.60 -29.01
N ASP A 361 0.23 14.09 -28.61
CA ASP A 361 1.52 14.78 -28.71
C ASP A 361 1.88 15.12 -30.16
N GLU A 362 1.64 14.21 -31.11
CA GLU A 362 1.77 14.46 -32.55
C GLU A 362 0.85 15.60 -33.01
N ARG A 363 -0.42 15.58 -32.61
CA ARG A 363 -1.40 16.61 -33.01
C ARG A 363 -1.04 17.99 -32.47
N PHE A 364 -0.64 18.08 -31.21
CA PHE A 364 -0.19 19.35 -30.61
C PHE A 364 1.10 19.85 -31.25
N ALA A 365 2.00 18.96 -31.64
CA ALA A 365 3.19 19.35 -32.38
C ALA A 365 2.87 19.87 -33.79
N CYS A 366 1.79 19.41 -34.43
CA CYS A 366 1.42 19.80 -35.80
C CYS A 366 0.62 21.11 -35.90
N LYS A 367 -0.15 21.51 -34.86
CA LYS A 367 -1.05 22.68 -34.91
C LYS A 367 -0.62 23.78 -33.93
N THR A 368 -0.33 24.98 -34.43
CA THR A 368 0.02 26.16 -33.60
C THR A 368 -1.20 26.81 -32.93
N ASN A 369 -2.39 26.71 -33.55
CA ASN A 369 -3.68 27.11 -32.96
C ASN A 369 -4.58 25.87 -32.85
N PHE A 370 -4.57 25.25 -31.67
CA PHE A 370 -5.33 24.04 -31.42
C PHE A 370 -6.81 24.36 -31.15
N ASN A 371 -7.72 23.85 -31.98
CA ASN A 371 -9.15 23.80 -31.66
C ASN A 371 -9.68 22.40 -31.99
N GLU A 372 -10.11 21.67 -30.98
CA GLU A 372 -10.69 20.34 -31.14
C GLU A 372 -12.10 20.47 -31.74
N SER A 373 -12.26 20.07 -33.01
CA SER A 373 -13.57 19.83 -33.64
C SER A 373 -13.98 18.36 -33.49
N ASP A 374 -15.25 18.02 -33.74
CA ASP A 374 -15.75 16.62 -33.63
C ASP A 374 -14.97 15.62 -34.51
N HIS A 375 -14.28 16.09 -35.55
CA HIS A 375 -13.45 15.26 -36.43
C HIS A 375 -12.02 15.03 -35.93
N PHE A 376 -11.60 15.64 -34.82
CA PHE A 376 -10.24 15.56 -34.28
C PHE A 376 -9.73 14.13 -34.10
N TRP A 377 -10.56 13.27 -33.50
CA TRP A 377 -10.18 11.88 -33.22
C TRP A 377 -10.07 11.01 -34.48
N ASN A 378 -10.69 11.44 -35.59
CA ASN A 378 -10.66 10.74 -36.88
C ASN A 378 -9.42 11.08 -37.73
N GLU A 379 -8.57 12.00 -37.27
CA GLU A 379 -7.37 12.36 -38.00
C GLU A 379 -6.37 11.18 -38.06
N ARG A 380 -5.75 11.00 -39.23
CA ARG A 380 -4.72 9.98 -39.45
C ARG A 380 -3.49 10.30 -38.61
N THR A 381 -2.84 9.25 -38.10
CA THR A 381 -1.59 9.31 -37.34
C THR A 381 -0.60 8.32 -37.92
N ALA A 382 0.69 8.64 -37.82
CA ALA A 382 1.74 7.68 -38.18
C ALA A 382 1.85 6.55 -37.14
N ILE A 383 1.26 6.69 -35.94
CA ILE A 383 1.32 5.68 -34.87
C ILE A 383 0.15 4.69 -35.04
N GLU A 384 0.42 3.54 -35.66
CA GLU A 384 -0.64 2.60 -36.09
C GLU A 384 -1.01 1.58 -35.02
N GLU A 385 -0.01 0.90 -34.46
CA GLU A 385 -0.22 -0.21 -33.54
C GLU A 385 0.87 -0.30 -32.45
N GLY A 386 0.56 -1.02 -31.39
CA GLY A 386 1.50 -1.40 -30.35
C GLY A 386 1.57 -2.92 -30.17
N LEU A 387 2.77 -3.43 -29.93
CA LEU A 387 3.05 -4.81 -29.60
C LEU A 387 3.33 -4.95 -28.11
N ILE A 388 2.68 -5.94 -27.49
CA ILE A 388 3.05 -6.44 -26.17
C ILE A 388 3.74 -7.78 -26.38
N VAL A 389 5.02 -7.84 -26.06
CA VAL A 389 5.87 -9.01 -26.32
C VAL A 389 6.20 -9.68 -24.99
N TYR A 390 5.59 -10.83 -24.71
CA TYR A 390 5.88 -11.63 -23.53
C TYR A 390 7.03 -12.61 -23.80
N LEU A 391 8.05 -12.54 -22.96
CA LEU A 391 9.26 -13.35 -23.04
C LEU A 391 9.31 -14.34 -21.87
N PHE A 392 9.53 -15.62 -22.17
CA PHE A 392 9.46 -16.72 -21.22
C PHE A 392 10.78 -17.50 -21.13
N PRO A 393 11.05 -18.17 -20.00
CA PRO A 393 12.25 -18.99 -19.83
C PRO A 393 12.22 -20.27 -20.65
N THR A 394 11.05 -20.89 -20.81
CA THR A 394 10.92 -22.27 -21.32
C THR A 394 9.92 -22.42 -22.47
N SER A 395 9.40 -21.31 -23.00
CA SER A 395 8.36 -21.30 -24.03
C SER A 395 8.63 -20.22 -25.08
N PRO A 396 8.15 -20.37 -26.31
CA PRO A 396 8.26 -19.33 -27.33
C PRO A 396 7.63 -18.00 -26.89
N PRO A 397 8.13 -16.86 -27.37
CA PRO A 397 7.51 -15.56 -27.09
C PRO A 397 6.05 -15.51 -27.52
N THR A 398 5.23 -14.76 -26.78
CA THR A 398 3.83 -14.48 -27.15
C THR A 398 3.67 -13.00 -27.47
N ILE A 399 3.16 -12.68 -28.66
CA ILE A 399 3.02 -11.30 -29.14
C ILE A 399 1.54 -10.96 -29.29
N HIS A 400 1.10 -9.90 -28.61
CA HIS A 400 -0.24 -9.34 -28.76
C HIS A 400 -0.19 -8.00 -29.48
N ARG A 401 -1.07 -7.82 -30.46
CA ARG A 401 -1.22 -6.56 -31.21
C ARG A 401 -2.37 -5.74 -30.64
N VAL A 402 -2.15 -4.44 -30.51
CA VAL A 402 -3.16 -3.48 -30.06
C VAL A 402 -3.19 -2.31 -31.03
N SER A 403 -4.34 -2.10 -31.66
CA SER A 403 -4.65 -0.95 -32.50
C SER A 403 -5.90 -0.26 -31.96
N LEU A 404 -6.05 1.04 -32.19
CA LEU A 404 -7.20 1.81 -31.72
C LEU A 404 -7.90 2.52 -32.87
N THR A 405 -9.19 2.28 -33.01
CA THR A 405 -10.08 3.15 -33.79
C THR A 405 -10.18 4.53 -33.15
N ALA A 406 -10.68 5.53 -33.89
CA ALA A 406 -10.90 6.89 -33.38
C ALA A 406 -11.78 6.90 -32.12
N GLU A 407 -12.84 6.11 -32.13
CA GLU A 407 -13.78 6.01 -31.01
C GLU A 407 -13.16 5.31 -29.80
N GLU A 408 -12.41 4.23 -30.00
CA GLU A 408 -11.69 3.56 -28.91
C GLU A 408 -10.61 4.47 -28.31
N ARG A 409 -9.90 5.22 -29.14
CA ARG A 409 -8.90 6.20 -28.70
C ARG A 409 -9.52 7.28 -27.82
N ARG A 410 -10.67 7.83 -28.23
CA ARG A 410 -11.45 8.79 -27.42
C ARG A 410 -11.87 8.17 -26.09
N LYS A 411 -12.37 6.93 -26.09
CA LYS A 411 -12.73 6.21 -24.85
C LYS A 411 -11.53 6.01 -23.93
N VAL A 412 -10.38 5.63 -24.47
CA VAL A 412 -9.13 5.49 -23.70
C VAL A 412 -8.72 6.83 -23.11
N PHE A 413 -8.81 7.92 -23.87
CA PHE A 413 -8.53 9.27 -23.36
C PHE A 413 -9.40 9.64 -22.17
N VAL A 414 -10.72 9.47 -22.29
CA VAL A 414 -11.66 9.76 -21.19
C VAL A 414 -11.35 8.87 -19.98
N ARG A 415 -11.19 7.56 -20.21
CA ARG A 415 -11.00 6.55 -19.17
C ARG A 415 -9.70 6.73 -18.40
N ASP A 416 -8.56 6.89 -19.09
CA ASP A 416 -7.24 6.75 -18.49
C ASP A 416 -6.48 8.07 -18.34
N ILE A 417 -6.87 9.12 -19.07
CA ILE A 417 -6.16 10.41 -19.08
C ILE A 417 -7.02 11.48 -18.41
N ALA A 418 -8.22 11.75 -18.93
CA ALA A 418 -9.08 12.82 -18.42
C ALA A 418 -9.58 12.53 -16.99
N SER A 419 -10.10 11.33 -16.73
CA SER A 419 -10.64 10.95 -15.41
C SER A 419 -9.61 10.96 -14.27
N CYS A 420 -8.32 10.78 -14.63
CA CYS A 420 -7.21 10.64 -13.70
C CYS A 420 -6.25 11.83 -13.76
N TRP A 421 -6.60 12.91 -14.47
CA TRP A 421 -5.73 14.06 -14.74
C TRP A 421 -5.07 14.65 -13.49
N ASP A 422 -5.87 14.90 -12.45
CA ASP A 422 -5.41 15.53 -11.21
C ASP A 422 -4.38 14.66 -10.45
N GLU A 423 -4.52 13.32 -10.55
CA GLU A 423 -3.59 12.36 -9.96
C GLU A 423 -2.34 12.17 -10.83
N ALA A 424 -2.49 12.24 -12.15
CA ALA A 424 -1.39 12.10 -13.10
C ALA A 424 -0.35 13.22 -12.95
N GLY A 425 -0.79 14.47 -12.78
CA GLY A 425 0.08 15.62 -12.50
C GLY A 425 0.87 15.45 -11.19
N ARG A 426 0.18 14.99 -10.13
CA ARG A 426 0.82 14.69 -8.83
C ARG A 426 1.89 13.60 -8.96
N GLN A 427 1.60 12.50 -9.67
CA GLN A 427 2.58 11.42 -9.90
C GLN A 427 3.73 11.83 -10.82
N ALA A 428 3.50 12.75 -11.76
CA ALA A 428 4.56 13.33 -12.58
C ALA A 428 5.53 14.16 -11.72
N LEU A 429 5.00 15.00 -10.83
CA LEU A 429 5.81 15.79 -9.89
C LEU A 429 6.61 14.90 -8.93
N ILE A 430 6.00 13.84 -8.37
CA ILE A 430 6.70 12.86 -7.53
C ILE A 430 7.88 12.23 -8.30
N ARG A 431 7.67 11.84 -9.56
CA ARG A 431 8.73 11.28 -10.41
C ARG A 431 9.83 12.28 -10.73
N GLN A 432 9.50 13.56 -10.93
CA GLN A 432 10.49 14.62 -11.12
C GLN A 432 11.35 14.82 -9.87
N ILE A 433 10.74 14.79 -8.68
CA ILE A 433 11.44 14.85 -7.40
C ILE A 433 12.39 13.64 -7.27
N ASP A 434 11.91 12.43 -7.53
CA ASP A 434 12.74 11.22 -7.53
C ASP A 434 13.93 11.31 -8.50
N SER A 435 13.70 11.82 -9.71
CA SER A 435 14.74 12.00 -10.72
C SER A 435 15.76 13.06 -10.29
N ARG A 436 15.31 14.17 -9.68
CA ARG A 436 16.17 15.24 -9.17
C ARG A 436 17.06 14.73 -8.04
N CYS A 437 16.49 13.96 -7.11
CA CYS A 437 17.26 13.29 -6.07
C CYS A 437 18.36 12.42 -6.68
N ARG A 438 18.04 11.60 -7.68
CA ARG A 438 19.06 10.77 -8.37
C ARG A 438 20.17 11.61 -9.00
N SER A 439 19.84 12.70 -9.68
CA SER A 439 20.85 13.57 -10.33
C SER A 439 21.80 14.26 -9.37
N LEU A 440 21.36 14.55 -8.13
CA LEU A 440 22.20 15.16 -7.10
C LEU A 440 23.26 14.20 -6.55
N PHE A 441 23.02 12.88 -6.64
CA PHE A 441 23.95 11.85 -6.18
C PHE A 441 24.83 11.26 -7.29
N SER A 442 24.64 11.66 -8.55
CA SER A 442 25.42 11.21 -9.71
C SER A 442 26.36 12.32 -10.20
N SER A 443 27.48 12.57 -9.51
CA SER A 443 28.46 13.56 -9.94
C SER A 443 29.43 13.00 -10.99
N ARG A 444 29.16 13.26 -12.29
CA ARG A 444 30.14 13.68 -13.33
C ARG A 444 29.57 13.55 -14.75
N ARG A 445 29.15 14.66 -15.34
CA ARG A 445 29.73 15.26 -16.55
C ARG A 445 28.82 16.40 -16.97
N GLU A 446 29.38 17.59 -16.95
CA GLU A 446 28.99 18.65 -17.86
C GLU A 446 29.14 18.11 -19.29
N THR A 447 28.07 17.56 -19.85
CA THR A 447 27.86 17.67 -21.29
C THR A 447 27.14 18.98 -21.48
N HIS A 448 27.76 19.90 -22.21
CA HIS A 448 27.20 21.15 -22.67
C HIS A 448 25.83 20.96 -23.34
N ASP A 449 24.77 20.92 -22.54
CA ASP A 449 23.44 21.25 -23.02
C ASP A 449 23.12 22.66 -22.51
N LYS A 450 23.63 23.64 -23.25
CA LYS A 450 23.40 25.09 -23.04
C LYS A 450 21.93 25.48 -23.25
N THR A 451 20.99 24.54 -23.23
CA THR A 451 19.55 24.77 -23.30
C THR A 451 18.78 24.36 -22.04
N ALA A 452 19.46 24.22 -20.89
CA ALA A 452 18.83 24.37 -19.58
C ALA A 452 18.45 25.85 -19.33
N GLY A 453 17.76 26.46 -20.30
CA GLY A 453 17.07 27.73 -20.14
C GLY A 453 15.91 27.51 -19.18
N GLN A 454 15.89 28.34 -18.14
CA GLN A 454 14.76 28.70 -17.29
C GLN A 454 13.43 28.03 -17.68
N SER A 455 13.00 27.05 -16.89
CA SER A 455 11.57 26.91 -16.63
C SER A 455 11.37 27.08 -15.13
N CYS A 456 11.27 28.34 -14.71
CA CYS A 456 10.51 28.68 -13.53
C CYS A 456 9.12 28.02 -13.69
N LEU A 457 8.73 27.13 -12.77
CA LEU A 457 7.31 26.81 -12.64
C LEU A 457 6.63 28.13 -12.24
N PRO A 458 5.71 28.70 -13.05
CA PRO A 458 5.05 29.93 -12.69
C PRO A 458 4.31 29.76 -11.36
N ASP A 459 4.26 30.82 -10.56
CA ASP A 459 3.41 30.95 -9.37
C ASP A 459 1.90 31.09 -9.73
N GLN A 460 1.51 30.64 -10.92
CA GLN A 460 0.14 30.67 -11.44
C GLN A 460 -0.43 29.26 -11.50
N ASP A 461 -1.74 29.15 -11.28
CA ASP A 461 -2.52 27.92 -11.36
C ASP A 461 -2.14 27.11 -12.63
N PRO A 462 -1.51 25.92 -12.48
CA PRO A 462 -0.96 25.16 -13.62
C PRO A 462 -2.03 24.65 -14.59
N ASN A 463 -3.31 24.84 -14.29
CA ASN A 463 -4.42 24.39 -15.12
C ASN A 463 -4.85 25.36 -16.24
N CYS A 464 -4.31 26.58 -16.34
CA CYS A 464 -4.87 27.58 -17.27
C CYS A 464 -4.14 27.76 -18.62
N SER A 465 -2.99 27.13 -18.89
CA SER A 465 -2.18 27.46 -20.10
C SER A 465 -1.71 26.28 -20.97
N LEU A 466 -1.96 25.03 -20.59
CA LEU A 466 -1.49 23.85 -21.36
C LEU A 466 -2.53 23.40 -22.41
N PRO A 467 -2.13 23.14 -23.67
CA PRO A 467 -3.05 22.75 -24.75
C PRO A 467 -3.92 21.52 -24.41
N ILE A 468 -3.36 20.51 -23.76
CA ILE A 468 -4.07 19.29 -23.37
C ILE A 468 -5.10 19.50 -22.25
N VAL A 469 -4.93 20.53 -21.41
CA VAL A 469 -5.91 20.83 -20.34
C VAL A 469 -7.23 21.28 -20.95
N SER A 470 -7.19 22.00 -22.08
CA SER A 470 -8.40 22.35 -22.83
C SER A 470 -9.17 21.12 -23.32
N VAL A 471 -8.48 20.10 -23.82
CA VAL A 471 -9.06 18.82 -24.27
C VAL A 471 -9.62 18.03 -23.10
N VAL A 472 -8.87 17.96 -22.00
CA VAL A 472 -9.29 17.28 -20.77
C VAL A 472 -10.56 17.91 -20.22
N ASN A 473 -10.60 19.24 -20.11
CA ASN A 473 -11.74 19.96 -19.56
C ASN A 473 -13.00 19.78 -20.40
N ARG A 474 -12.90 19.71 -21.74
CA ARG A 474 -14.05 19.41 -22.63
C ARG A 474 -14.60 17.99 -22.46
N HIS A 475 -13.79 17.06 -21.99
CA HIS A 475 -14.16 15.66 -21.79
C HIS A 475 -14.50 15.31 -20.34
N ARG A 476 -14.40 16.28 -19.41
CA ARG A 476 -14.93 16.13 -18.06
C ARG A 476 -16.44 16.30 -18.12
N VAL A 477 -17.16 15.32 -17.59
CA VAL A 477 -18.61 15.34 -17.53
C VAL A 477 -19.02 15.91 -16.17
N PHE A 478 -19.80 16.98 -16.18
CA PHE A 478 -20.40 17.55 -14.98
C PHE A 478 -21.90 17.28 -14.99
N VAL A 479 -22.46 17.00 -13.83
CA VAL A 479 -23.90 16.73 -13.68
C VAL A 479 -24.71 17.98 -13.36
N ASP A 480 -24.03 19.13 -13.25
CA ASP A 480 -24.64 20.43 -12.97
C ASP A 480 -24.06 21.51 -13.88
N LYS A 481 -24.84 22.58 -14.05
CA LYS A 481 -24.54 23.71 -14.94
C LYS A 481 -23.35 24.58 -14.47
N ASP A 482 -23.05 24.54 -13.17
CA ASP A 482 -22.01 25.36 -12.54
C ASP A 482 -20.68 24.59 -12.44
N ASN A 483 -20.63 23.38 -13.02
CA ASN A 483 -19.49 22.47 -13.03
C ASN A 483 -18.93 22.15 -11.62
N ILE A 484 -19.80 22.03 -10.62
CA ILE A 484 -19.45 21.78 -9.22
C ILE A 484 -19.21 20.28 -8.97
N ILE A 485 -20.01 19.41 -9.57
CA ILE A 485 -19.98 17.96 -9.37
C ILE A 485 -19.64 17.27 -10.69
N GLU A 486 -18.46 16.67 -10.71
CA GLU A 486 -17.91 15.91 -11.84
C GLU A 486 -18.33 14.43 -11.72
N ASP A 487 -18.79 13.83 -12.82
CA ASP A 487 -19.00 12.39 -12.93
C ASP A 487 -17.75 11.71 -13.49
N ARG A 488 -17.15 10.82 -12.69
CA ARG A 488 -16.02 9.96 -13.08
C ARG A 488 -16.46 8.52 -13.22
N ASN A 489 -17.26 8.24 -14.25
CA ASN A 489 -17.80 6.90 -14.57
C ASN A 489 -18.65 6.33 -13.42
N GLY A 490 -19.71 7.03 -13.05
CA GLY A 490 -20.65 6.65 -11.98
C GLY A 490 -20.13 6.94 -10.57
N LYS A 491 -19.06 7.73 -10.46
CA LYS A 491 -18.49 8.18 -9.18
C LYS A 491 -18.38 9.68 -9.19
N TYR A 492 -19.15 10.32 -8.32
CA TYR A 492 -19.20 11.77 -8.29
C TYR A 492 -18.09 12.37 -7.44
N VAL A 493 -17.53 13.47 -7.93
CA VAL A 493 -16.48 14.25 -7.27
C VAL A 493 -16.90 15.72 -7.23
N LEU A 494 -16.93 16.32 -6.04
CA LEU A 494 -17.29 17.73 -5.83
C LEU A 494 -16.04 18.60 -5.77
N HIS A 495 -16.04 19.65 -6.58
CA HIS A 495 -15.05 20.73 -6.62
C HIS A 495 -15.42 21.80 -5.60
N LEU A 496 -14.69 21.83 -4.48
CA LEU A 496 -15.03 22.66 -3.32
C LEU A 496 -14.80 24.14 -3.59
N ASP A 497 -13.75 24.50 -4.32
CA ASP A 497 -13.46 25.85 -4.82
C ASP A 497 -14.63 26.43 -5.62
N ARG A 498 -15.19 25.66 -6.56
CA ARG A 498 -16.33 26.06 -7.39
C ARG A 498 -17.60 26.22 -6.57
N LEU A 499 -17.84 25.31 -5.63
CA LEU A 499 -18.95 25.43 -4.69
C LEU A 499 -18.84 26.71 -3.86
N ILE A 500 -17.65 27.01 -3.32
CA ILE A 500 -17.40 28.23 -2.54
C ILE A 500 -17.63 29.47 -3.40
N SER A 501 -17.09 29.51 -4.62
CA SER A 501 -17.27 30.63 -5.54
C SER A 501 -18.75 30.88 -5.88
N CYS A 502 -19.55 29.82 -6.05
CA CYS A 502 -20.99 29.93 -6.26
C CYS A 502 -21.73 30.42 -5.01
N MET A 503 -21.26 30.05 -3.81
CA MET A 503 -21.81 30.58 -2.56
C MET A 503 -21.48 32.06 -2.35
N GLU A 504 -20.25 32.47 -2.65
CA GLU A 504 -19.77 33.85 -2.53
C GLU A 504 -20.43 34.79 -3.55
N SER A 505 -20.65 34.31 -4.77
CA SER A 505 -21.40 35.05 -5.80
C SER A 505 -22.91 35.05 -5.59
N GLY A 506 -23.41 34.30 -4.60
CA GLY A 506 -24.84 34.23 -4.25
C GLY A 506 -25.68 33.40 -5.21
N THR A 507 -25.07 32.72 -6.20
CA THR A 507 -25.78 31.82 -7.13
C THR A 507 -26.26 30.54 -6.45
N LEU A 508 -25.60 30.14 -5.35
CA LEU A 508 -25.94 28.94 -4.58
C LEU A 508 -26.15 29.26 -3.10
N LYS A 509 -27.35 28.96 -2.60
CA LYS A 509 -27.71 29.24 -1.19
C LYS A 509 -27.16 28.15 -0.26
N ALA A 510 -26.52 28.58 0.83
CA ALA A 510 -26.11 27.72 1.93
C ALA A 510 -26.99 27.92 3.17
N SER A 511 -27.02 26.93 4.06
CA SER A 511 -27.65 27.09 5.36
C SER A 511 -26.83 28.05 6.24
N SER A 512 -27.50 28.74 7.16
CA SER A 512 -26.85 29.64 8.13
C SER A 512 -25.83 28.95 9.04
N ALA A 513 -25.88 27.62 9.14
CA ALA A 513 -24.95 26.81 9.90
C ALA A 513 -23.73 26.32 9.09
N PHE A 514 -23.66 26.61 7.78
CA PHE A 514 -22.54 26.19 6.95
C PHE A 514 -21.28 26.94 7.33
N THR A 515 -20.20 26.20 7.61
CA THR A 515 -18.86 26.78 7.79
C THR A 515 -17.83 25.96 7.02
N LEU A 516 -16.82 26.61 6.47
CA LEU A 516 -15.75 25.98 5.69
C LEU A 516 -15.06 24.80 6.41
N PRO A 517 -14.71 24.87 7.72
CA PRO A 517 -14.08 23.74 8.41
C PRO A 517 -15.08 22.61 8.72
N ARG A 518 -16.29 22.90 9.18
CA ARG A 518 -17.24 21.86 9.63
C ARG A 518 -18.12 21.31 8.51
N GLY A 519 -18.23 22.05 7.41
CA GLY A 519 -19.20 21.83 6.36
C GLY A 519 -20.60 22.32 6.72
N GLY A 520 -21.59 21.81 6.01
CA GLY A 520 -23.00 22.17 6.22
C GLY A 520 -23.89 21.72 5.06
N LEU A 521 -25.11 22.24 5.04
CA LEU A 521 -26.07 22.01 3.96
C LEU A 521 -26.05 23.17 2.97
N VAL A 522 -26.12 22.84 1.68
CA VAL A 522 -26.24 23.79 0.58
C VAL A 522 -27.34 23.34 -0.40
N CYS A 523 -27.89 24.25 -1.20
CA CYS A 523 -28.78 23.86 -2.30
C CYS A 523 -28.01 22.96 -3.26
N CYS A 524 -28.63 21.84 -3.67
CA CYS A 524 -27.99 20.92 -4.59
C CYS A 524 -27.87 21.57 -5.97
N PRO A 525 -26.71 21.52 -6.64
CA PRO A 525 -26.55 22.10 -7.98
C PRO A 525 -27.13 21.21 -9.09
N VAL A 526 -27.45 19.94 -8.78
CA VAL A 526 -27.93 18.94 -9.74
C VAL A 526 -29.44 18.99 -9.95
N HIS A 527 -30.19 19.39 -8.91
CA HIS A 527 -31.65 19.51 -8.99
C HIS A 527 -32.10 20.82 -8.36
N GLU A 528 -33.20 21.37 -8.86
CA GLU A 528 -33.76 22.59 -8.29
C GLU A 528 -34.41 22.32 -6.94
N ASP A 529 -33.88 22.95 -5.90
CA ASP A 529 -34.40 22.86 -4.53
C ASP A 529 -34.48 24.23 -3.88
N LYS A 530 -35.64 24.54 -3.29
CA LYS A 530 -35.82 25.78 -2.52
C LYS A 530 -35.13 25.72 -1.16
N ARG A 531 -34.77 24.52 -0.67
CA ARG A 531 -34.10 24.32 0.63
C ARG A 531 -32.75 23.62 0.47
N PRO A 532 -31.73 23.97 1.27
CA PRO A 532 -30.44 23.27 1.26
C PRO A 532 -30.58 21.77 1.55
N SER A 533 -30.27 20.93 0.55
CA SER A 533 -30.41 19.46 0.63
C SER A 533 -29.11 18.70 0.40
N LEU A 534 -28.06 19.35 -0.11
CA LEU A 534 -26.73 18.78 -0.30
C LEU A 534 -25.88 18.99 0.95
N SER A 535 -25.55 17.93 1.68
CA SER A 535 -24.60 17.99 2.78
C SER A 535 -23.18 17.85 2.26
N VAL A 536 -22.35 18.84 2.55
CA VAL A 536 -20.93 18.86 2.21
C VAL A 536 -20.13 18.83 3.50
N ARG A 537 -19.20 17.88 3.63
CA ARG A 537 -18.38 17.67 4.83
C ARG A 537 -16.90 17.74 4.45
N PRO A 538 -16.27 18.93 4.44
CA PRO A 538 -14.88 19.12 4.01
C PRO A 538 -13.87 18.24 4.75
N LEU A 539 -13.96 18.13 6.08
CA LEU A 539 -13.04 17.31 6.88
C LEU A 539 -13.17 15.80 6.64
N ASP A 540 -14.39 15.32 6.38
CA ASP A 540 -14.65 13.93 5.96
C ASP A 540 -14.43 13.72 4.45
N GLY A 541 -14.19 14.83 3.73
CA GLY A 541 -14.37 15.11 2.29
C GLY A 541 -15.34 14.23 1.54
N PHE A 542 -16.54 14.19 2.06
CA PHE A 542 -17.66 13.51 1.44
C PHE A 542 -18.82 14.49 1.29
N PHE A 543 -19.65 14.25 0.28
CA PHE A 543 -20.92 14.96 0.12
C PHE A 543 -22.06 13.99 -0.19
N TYR A 544 -23.27 14.36 0.22
CA TYR A 544 -24.49 13.58 -0.02
C TYR A 544 -25.71 14.48 -0.10
N CYS A 545 -26.54 14.29 -1.12
CA CYS A 545 -27.82 14.97 -1.26
C CYS A 545 -28.95 14.19 -0.58
N PHE A 546 -29.65 14.82 0.37
CA PHE A 546 -30.77 14.23 1.10
C PHE A 546 -32.11 14.28 0.36
N ALA A 547 -32.19 14.96 -0.79
CA ALA A 547 -33.41 14.99 -1.58
C ALA A 547 -33.72 13.61 -2.18
N ARG A 548 -34.96 13.14 -2.00
CA ARG A 548 -35.42 11.82 -2.45
C ARG A 548 -35.26 11.61 -3.96
N SER A 549 -35.38 12.69 -4.74
CA SER A 549 -35.28 12.72 -6.21
C SER A 549 -33.85 12.72 -6.74
N CYS A 550 -32.85 13.02 -5.92
CA CYS A 550 -31.47 13.20 -6.38
C CYS A 550 -30.52 12.14 -5.78
N LYS A 551 -30.37 12.10 -4.45
CA LYS A 551 -29.47 11.17 -3.73
C LYS A 551 -28.02 11.13 -4.23
N ILE A 552 -27.59 12.15 -4.98
CA ILE A 552 -26.22 12.21 -5.50
C ILE A 552 -25.22 12.25 -4.33
N SER A 553 -24.16 11.46 -4.45
CA SER A 553 -23.16 11.34 -3.39
C SER A 553 -21.79 11.01 -3.94
N GLY A 554 -20.77 11.47 -3.23
CA GLY A 554 -19.43 11.42 -3.77
C GLY A 554 -18.38 12.00 -2.83
N ARG A 555 -17.18 12.19 -3.38
CA ARG A 555 -16.02 12.70 -2.63
C ARG A 555 -15.73 14.13 -3.00
N LEU A 556 -15.08 14.87 -2.11
CA LEU A 556 -14.51 16.16 -2.43
C LEU A 556 -13.15 15.99 -3.13
N LEU A 557 -12.89 16.80 -4.15
CA LEU A 557 -11.60 16.85 -4.83
C LEU A 557 -10.57 17.54 -3.93
N LEU A 558 -9.55 16.82 -3.49
CA LEU A 558 -8.56 17.35 -2.54
C LEU A 558 -7.88 18.64 -3.04
N ASN A 559 -7.49 18.67 -4.32
CA ASN A 559 -6.80 19.82 -4.91
C ASN A 559 -7.71 21.06 -5.07
N SER A 560 -9.03 20.89 -5.00
CA SER A 560 -10.01 21.98 -5.01
C SER A 560 -10.24 22.60 -3.62
N MET A 561 -9.68 22.02 -2.56
CA MET A 561 -9.89 22.53 -1.20
C MET A 561 -8.97 23.74 -0.92
N PRO A 562 -9.45 24.78 -0.22
CA PRO A 562 -8.60 25.86 0.29
C PRO A 562 -7.43 25.34 1.14
N ARG A 563 -6.28 26.03 1.09
CA ARG A 563 -5.03 25.60 1.74
C ARG A 563 -5.17 25.46 3.26
N GLU A 564 -6.01 26.29 3.86
CA GLU A 564 -6.33 26.33 5.28
C GLU A 564 -7.04 25.05 5.73
N ILE A 565 -7.91 24.48 4.88
CA ILE A 565 -8.60 23.21 5.13
C ILE A 565 -7.67 22.03 4.85
N GLN A 566 -6.87 22.08 3.77
CA GLN A 566 -5.87 21.05 3.46
C GLN A 566 -4.83 20.88 4.58
N ALA A 567 -4.49 21.95 5.30
CA ALA A 567 -3.56 21.91 6.44
C ALA A 567 -4.14 21.20 7.68
N VAL A 568 -5.47 21.22 7.86
CA VAL A 568 -6.18 20.62 9.01
C VAL A 568 -6.53 19.16 8.75
N ILE A 569 -6.77 18.79 7.49
CA ILE A 569 -7.05 17.41 7.10
C ILE A 569 -5.72 16.65 7.04
N SER A 570 -5.37 15.89 8.09
CA SER A 570 -4.31 14.90 7.94
C SER A 570 -4.78 13.81 6.95
N PRO A 571 -4.00 13.45 5.92
CA PRO A 571 -4.30 12.31 5.04
C PRO A 571 -4.57 11.01 5.85
N GLU A 572 -4.00 10.92 7.04
CA GLU A 572 -4.18 9.83 7.99
C GLU A 572 -5.64 9.64 8.43
N SER A 573 -6.46 10.70 8.50
CA SER A 573 -7.87 10.64 8.91
C SER A 573 -8.74 9.90 7.89
N TRP A 574 -8.39 10.05 6.61
CA TRP A 574 -9.09 9.48 5.47
C TRP A 574 -8.57 8.12 5.06
N VAL A 575 -7.26 7.93 5.18
CA VAL A 575 -6.59 6.65 5.01
C VAL A 575 -7.03 5.70 6.12
N LYS A 576 -7.11 6.14 7.38
CA LYS A 576 -7.58 5.30 8.51
C LYS A 576 -8.99 4.75 8.32
N ARG A 577 -9.96 5.52 7.80
CA ARG A 577 -11.34 5.03 7.57
C ARG A 577 -11.46 4.07 6.38
N LYS A 578 -10.58 4.16 5.39
CA LYS A 578 -10.56 3.25 4.22
C LYS A 578 -9.67 2.01 4.44
N GLU A 579 -8.65 2.10 5.29
CA GLU A 579 -7.79 1.00 5.75
C GLU A 579 -8.45 0.16 6.85
N LEU A 580 -9.37 0.74 7.63
CA LEU A 580 -10.14 0.08 8.70
C LEU A 580 -10.78 -1.27 8.31
N PHE A 581 -11.00 -1.54 7.01
CA PHE A 581 -11.59 -2.78 6.51
C PHE A 581 -10.80 -3.51 5.41
N LYS A 582 -9.66 -2.99 4.97
CA LYS A 582 -8.76 -3.75 4.08
C LYS A 582 -7.81 -4.67 4.87
N ASP A 583 -7.55 -4.34 6.13
CA ASP A 583 -6.54 -5.00 6.96
C ASP A 583 -7.12 -5.80 8.14
N LEU A 584 -8.40 -6.19 8.13
CA LEU A 584 -8.91 -7.10 9.15
C LEU A 584 -8.49 -8.55 8.86
N PHE A 585 -7.18 -8.75 8.81
CA PHE A 585 -6.55 -10.05 8.75
C PHE A 585 -6.27 -10.49 10.20
N ILE A 586 -6.98 -11.52 10.63
CA ILE A 586 -6.69 -12.23 11.88
C ILE A 586 -6.00 -13.53 11.44
N PRO A 587 -4.67 -13.64 11.59
CA PRO A 587 -3.93 -14.86 11.28
C PRO A 587 -4.55 -16.05 12.00
N ASP A 588 -4.60 -17.21 11.34
CA ASP A 588 -5.16 -18.41 11.93
C ASP A 588 -4.31 -18.87 13.13
N GLU A 589 -3.00 -18.64 13.10
CA GLU A 589 -2.09 -18.91 14.22
C GLU A 589 -2.49 -18.10 15.46
N HIS A 590 -2.73 -16.79 15.31
CA HIS A 590 -3.19 -15.93 16.41
C HIS A 590 -4.54 -16.38 16.96
N HIS A 591 -5.48 -16.68 16.07
CA HIS A 591 -6.79 -17.20 16.44
C HIS A 591 -6.69 -18.52 17.21
N ASN A 592 -5.90 -19.47 16.71
CA ASN A 592 -5.75 -20.80 17.27
C ASN A 592 -5.10 -20.74 18.65
N VAL A 593 -4.02 -19.97 18.81
CA VAL A 593 -3.35 -19.79 20.11
C VAL A 593 -4.32 -19.22 21.15
N LEU A 594 -5.06 -18.16 20.82
CA LEU A 594 -6.02 -17.56 21.76
C LEU A 594 -7.24 -18.44 22.01
N LYS A 595 -7.73 -19.16 21.00
CA LYS A 595 -8.83 -20.13 21.14
C LYS A 595 -8.44 -21.26 22.08
N GLN A 596 -7.29 -21.90 21.83
CA GLN A 596 -6.75 -22.95 22.69
C GLN A 596 -6.51 -22.44 24.11
N THR A 597 -5.91 -21.25 24.23
CA THR A 597 -5.71 -20.63 25.55
C THR A 597 -7.02 -20.41 26.28
N GLN A 598 -8.06 -19.89 25.61
CA GLN A 598 -9.36 -19.70 26.26
C GLN A 598 -9.99 -21.04 26.69
N LEU A 599 -9.87 -22.10 25.89
CA LEU A 599 -10.38 -23.43 26.26
C LEU A 599 -9.68 -23.96 27.51
N LEU A 600 -8.35 -23.87 27.55
CA LEU A 600 -7.57 -24.25 28.75
C LEU A 600 -7.94 -23.39 29.95
N LEU A 601 -8.18 -22.09 29.78
CA LEU A 601 -8.64 -21.21 30.85
C LEU A 601 -10.03 -21.61 31.37
N GLN A 602 -10.95 -22.03 30.49
CA GLN A 602 -12.27 -22.54 30.88
C GLN A 602 -12.16 -23.83 31.69
N GLU A 603 -11.27 -24.75 31.31
CA GLU A 603 -11.00 -25.97 32.09
C GLU A 603 -10.52 -25.66 33.52
N GLN A 604 -9.85 -24.53 33.73
CA GLN A 604 -9.39 -24.07 35.04
C GLN A 604 -10.45 -23.26 35.82
N PHE A 605 -11.68 -23.08 35.29
CA PHE A 605 -12.67 -22.20 35.91
C PHE A 605 -13.29 -22.79 37.17
N TYR A 606 -13.77 -24.02 37.11
CA TYR A 606 -14.40 -24.67 38.26
C TYR A 606 -13.36 -24.96 39.36
N GLU A 607 -13.84 -24.95 40.60
CA GLU A 607 -13.07 -25.07 41.84
C GLU A 607 -12.02 -23.96 42.05
N SER A 608 -12.00 -22.95 41.19
CA SER A 608 -11.04 -21.85 41.25
C SER A 608 -11.55 -20.65 42.08
N ASN A 609 -10.64 -19.72 42.39
CA ASN A 609 -11.02 -18.43 42.95
C ASN A 609 -11.89 -17.61 41.97
N GLY A 610 -11.87 -17.93 40.67
CA GLY A 610 -12.71 -17.30 39.67
C GLY A 610 -14.18 -17.67 39.82
N GLU A 611 -14.48 -18.96 40.03
CA GLU A 611 -15.83 -19.43 40.30
C GLU A 611 -16.40 -18.80 41.57
N ARG A 612 -15.60 -18.80 42.66
CA ARG A 612 -15.99 -18.16 43.93
C ARG A 612 -16.26 -16.67 43.75
N TYR A 613 -15.39 -15.96 43.04
CA TYR A 613 -15.58 -14.54 42.73
C TYR A 613 -16.86 -14.29 41.93
N ILE A 614 -17.17 -15.12 40.94
CA ILE A 614 -18.41 -15.01 40.15
C ILE A 614 -19.65 -15.25 41.02
N ARG A 615 -19.64 -16.28 41.86
CA ARG A 615 -20.76 -16.65 42.71
C ARG A 615 -20.97 -15.67 43.87
N GLU A 616 -19.92 -15.42 44.64
CA GLU A 616 -20.02 -14.76 45.96
C GLU A 616 -19.93 -13.24 45.83
N GLU A 617 -18.98 -12.73 45.04
CA GLU A 617 -18.73 -11.28 44.92
C GLU A 617 -19.56 -10.63 43.81
N ARG A 618 -19.98 -11.40 42.81
CA ARG A 618 -20.79 -10.89 41.68
C ARG A 618 -22.23 -11.36 41.68
N GLY A 619 -22.58 -12.39 42.46
CA GLY A 619 -23.94 -12.94 42.49
C GLY A 619 -24.39 -13.50 41.14
N ILE A 620 -23.45 -13.93 40.29
CA ILE A 620 -23.71 -14.52 38.98
C ILE A 620 -23.56 -16.03 39.09
N ASP A 621 -24.48 -16.77 38.49
CA ASP A 621 -24.45 -18.22 38.39
C ASP A 621 -23.17 -18.65 37.63
N PRO A 622 -22.28 -19.43 38.27
CA PRO A 622 -21.07 -19.90 37.61
C PRO A 622 -21.33 -20.73 36.36
N ASP A 623 -22.42 -21.50 36.30
CA ASP A 623 -22.74 -22.32 35.13
C ASP A 623 -23.11 -21.43 33.94
N LEU A 624 -23.91 -20.39 34.18
CA LEU A 624 -24.18 -19.36 33.18
C LEU A 624 -22.89 -18.67 32.72
N ALA A 625 -22.02 -18.28 33.65
CA ALA A 625 -20.77 -17.63 33.30
C ALA A 625 -19.88 -18.55 32.46
N TYR A 626 -19.80 -19.84 32.82
CA TYR A 626 -19.08 -20.87 32.09
C TYR A 626 -19.64 -21.08 30.68
N GLU A 627 -20.96 -21.19 30.52
CA GLU A 627 -21.64 -21.26 29.22
C GLU A 627 -21.32 -20.07 28.32
N MET A 628 -21.21 -18.88 28.90
CA MET A 628 -20.80 -17.67 28.20
C MET A 628 -19.28 -17.54 28.02
N GLY A 629 -18.53 -18.52 28.49
CA GLY A 629 -17.12 -18.72 28.22
C GLY A 629 -16.15 -18.29 29.32
N ALA A 630 -16.60 -18.21 30.57
CA ALA A 630 -15.76 -17.87 31.72
C ALA A 630 -14.62 -18.87 31.92
N GLY A 631 -13.39 -18.36 32.02
CA GLY A 631 -12.20 -19.12 32.40
C GLY A 631 -11.47 -18.51 33.59
N PHE A 632 -10.45 -19.17 34.11
CA PHE A 632 -9.61 -18.63 35.18
C PHE A 632 -8.12 -18.71 34.85
N GLY A 633 -7.42 -17.58 35.02
CA GLY A 633 -6.00 -17.46 34.73
C GLY A 633 -5.10 -18.09 35.78
N ASN A 634 -4.57 -19.26 35.46
CA ASN A 634 -3.53 -19.97 36.19
C ASN A 634 -2.29 -20.15 35.30
N SER A 635 -1.08 -19.95 35.84
CA SER A 635 0.20 -20.17 35.15
C SER A 635 0.37 -21.58 34.59
N ASP A 636 -0.35 -22.59 35.10
CA ASP A 636 -0.33 -23.95 34.55
C ASP A 636 -0.79 -24.01 33.08
N VAL A 637 -1.67 -23.11 32.67
CA VAL A 637 -2.10 -22.96 31.26
C VAL A 637 -0.91 -22.65 30.36
N ILE A 638 0.02 -21.80 30.81
CA ILE A 638 1.24 -21.50 30.07
C ILE A 638 2.15 -22.72 29.99
N SER A 639 2.15 -23.57 31.02
CA SER A 639 2.85 -24.85 30.96
C SER A 639 2.35 -25.68 29.78
N VAL A 640 1.05 -25.94 29.71
CA VAL A 640 0.44 -26.78 28.67
C VAL A 640 0.66 -26.21 27.27
N ILE A 641 0.52 -24.90 27.09
CA ILE A 641 0.69 -24.27 25.77
C ILE A 641 2.15 -24.39 25.26
N LEU A 642 3.12 -24.25 26.15
CA LEU A 642 4.54 -24.44 25.81
C LEU A 642 4.83 -25.92 25.46
N ASP A 643 4.16 -26.89 26.11
CA ASP A 643 4.31 -28.33 25.77
C ASP A 643 3.71 -28.66 24.39
N GLN A 644 2.76 -27.85 23.90
CA GLN A 644 2.21 -27.95 22.55
C GLN A 644 3.15 -27.36 21.48
N GLY A 645 4.34 -26.92 21.85
CA GLY A 645 5.37 -26.42 20.93
C GLY A 645 5.25 -24.93 20.60
N ILE A 646 4.34 -24.20 21.23
CA ILE A 646 4.24 -22.74 21.10
C ILE A 646 5.34 -22.11 21.94
N SER A 647 6.14 -21.24 21.34
CA SER A 647 7.29 -20.59 21.97
C SER A 647 6.92 -19.46 22.93
N LEU A 648 7.86 -19.09 23.82
CA LEU A 648 7.69 -17.96 24.74
C LEU A 648 7.55 -16.63 23.97
N GLU A 649 8.21 -16.50 22.83
CA GLU A 649 8.13 -15.36 21.91
C GLU A 649 6.74 -15.22 21.28
N GLU A 650 6.13 -16.31 20.85
CA GLU A 650 4.77 -16.32 20.30
C GLU A 650 3.75 -15.95 21.37
N LEU A 651 3.88 -16.50 22.58
CA LEU A 651 3.04 -16.11 23.72
C LEU A 651 3.19 -14.62 24.09
N ALA A 652 4.39 -14.07 23.96
CA ALA A 652 4.63 -12.65 24.14
C ALA A 652 4.08 -11.79 22.98
N THR A 653 4.02 -12.34 21.77
CA THR A 653 3.47 -11.67 20.58
C THR A 653 1.96 -11.49 20.69
N VAL A 654 1.25 -12.51 21.17
CA VAL A 654 -0.21 -12.44 21.42
C VAL A 654 -0.58 -11.77 22.75
N GLY A 655 0.43 -11.41 23.55
CA GLY A 655 0.29 -10.64 24.79
C GLY A 655 -0.05 -11.46 26.04
N LEU A 656 -0.09 -12.79 25.95
CA LEU A 656 -0.29 -13.71 27.09
C LEU A 656 0.88 -13.62 28.07
N VAL A 657 2.11 -13.53 27.56
CA VAL A 657 3.32 -13.35 28.37
C VAL A 657 3.80 -11.90 28.27
N ARG A 658 4.07 -11.28 29.42
CA ARG A 658 4.64 -9.93 29.48
C ARG A 658 5.90 -9.93 30.32
N PHE A 659 6.75 -8.93 30.10
CA PHE A 659 8.01 -8.77 30.82
C PHE A 659 7.95 -7.55 31.73
N SER A 660 8.45 -7.68 32.95
CA SER A 660 8.48 -6.58 33.92
C SER A 660 9.69 -6.67 34.84
N SER A 661 10.32 -5.52 35.10
CA SER A 661 11.43 -5.41 36.06
C SER A 661 10.98 -5.57 37.52
N ARG A 662 9.66 -5.52 37.78
CA ARG A 662 9.09 -5.74 39.12
C ARG A 662 8.94 -7.22 39.47
N ILE A 663 9.07 -8.10 38.48
CA ILE A 663 9.03 -9.55 38.69
C ILE A 663 10.47 -10.00 38.98
N SER A 664 10.67 -10.74 40.06
CA SER A 664 11.97 -11.33 40.39
C SER A 664 12.13 -12.69 39.71
N SER A 665 13.39 -13.16 39.62
CA SER A 665 13.74 -14.46 39.03
C SER A 665 13.13 -15.69 39.75
N GLY A 666 12.54 -15.50 40.93
CA GLY A 666 11.81 -16.53 41.68
C GLY A 666 10.29 -16.44 41.56
N ARG A 667 9.74 -15.49 40.78
CA ARG A 667 8.30 -15.28 40.61
C ARG A 667 7.90 -15.30 39.13
N GLY A 668 6.60 -15.19 38.88
CA GLY A 668 6.03 -15.21 37.53
C GLY A 668 6.29 -16.57 36.87
N LEU A 669 6.70 -16.54 35.60
CA LEU A 669 6.96 -17.75 34.84
C LEU A 669 8.40 -18.27 35.00
N CYS A 670 9.26 -17.57 35.73
CA CYS A 670 10.67 -17.97 35.87
C CYS A 670 10.85 -19.36 36.48
N PRO A 671 10.14 -19.76 37.56
CA PRO A 671 10.28 -21.11 38.12
C PRO A 671 9.87 -22.20 37.12
N LEU A 672 8.80 -21.97 36.36
CA LEU A 672 8.30 -22.87 35.34
C LEU A 672 9.32 -23.05 34.20
N LEU A 673 9.84 -21.95 33.66
CA LEU A 673 10.81 -21.97 32.55
C LEU A 673 12.16 -22.57 32.98
N ARG A 674 12.61 -22.31 34.21
CA ARG A 674 13.84 -22.92 34.76
C ARG A 674 13.73 -24.44 34.93
N ARG A 675 12.56 -24.94 35.34
CA ARG A 675 12.31 -26.40 35.40
C ARG A 675 12.38 -27.07 34.03
N ARG A 676 12.19 -26.29 32.95
CA ARG A 676 12.36 -26.72 31.56
C ARG A 676 13.77 -26.53 31.01
N GLY A 677 14.74 -26.21 31.87
CA GLY A 677 16.15 -26.09 31.48
C GLY A 677 16.57 -24.71 30.95
N MET A 678 15.67 -23.71 30.91
CA MET A 678 16.05 -22.37 30.47
C MET A 678 16.87 -21.63 31.52
N SER A 679 17.95 -20.99 31.09
CA SER A 679 18.79 -20.14 31.95
C SER A 679 18.14 -18.78 32.21
N LEU A 680 18.51 -18.12 33.32
CA LEU A 680 18.04 -16.76 33.61
C LEU A 680 18.48 -15.73 32.54
N GLY A 681 19.54 -16.03 31.79
CA GLY A 681 20.00 -15.21 30.67
C GLY A 681 19.05 -15.25 29.48
N GLU A 682 18.47 -16.42 29.19
CA GLU A 682 17.50 -16.63 28.11
C GLU A 682 16.10 -16.14 28.51
N ILE A 683 15.74 -16.26 29.79
CA ILE A 683 14.42 -15.86 30.30
C ILE A 683 14.27 -14.34 30.39
N LYS A 684 15.34 -13.59 30.69
CA LYS A 684 15.27 -12.13 30.86
C LYS A 684 15.23 -11.43 29.49
N LYS A 685 14.40 -10.40 29.36
CA LYS A 685 14.28 -9.60 28.13
C LYS A 685 14.54 -8.12 28.41
N GLU A 686 15.20 -7.43 27.48
CA GLU A 686 15.30 -5.97 27.52
C GLU A 686 13.91 -5.36 27.31
N ILE A 687 13.48 -4.52 28.25
CA ILE A 687 12.14 -3.89 28.24
C ILE A 687 12.19 -2.36 28.11
N GLY A 688 13.38 -1.77 28.03
CA GLY A 688 13.59 -0.33 27.83
C GLY A 688 14.88 0.18 28.44
N ARG A 689 14.98 1.50 28.62
CA ARG A 689 16.11 2.17 29.26
C ARG A 689 15.64 3.06 30.41
N THR A 690 16.43 3.15 31.47
CA THR A 690 16.18 4.07 32.60
C THR A 690 16.66 5.51 32.30
N ALA A 691 16.32 6.47 33.17
CA ALA A 691 16.67 7.90 33.07
C ALA A 691 18.19 8.24 33.16
N GLY A 692 19.06 7.30 32.82
CA GLY A 692 20.52 7.43 32.75
C GLY A 692 21.14 6.42 31.77
N ASP A 693 20.41 6.06 30.71
CA ASP A 693 20.82 5.20 29.59
C ASP A 693 21.21 3.75 29.93
N LYS A 694 20.99 3.29 31.17
CA LYS A 694 21.13 1.87 31.54
C LYS A 694 19.97 1.05 30.98
N THR A 695 20.29 -0.05 30.32
CA THR A 695 19.33 -1.05 29.84
C THR A 695 18.57 -1.67 31.01
N LEU A 696 17.23 -1.63 30.93
CA LEU A 696 16.32 -2.21 31.89
C LEU A 696 15.87 -3.59 31.39
N TYR A 697 16.08 -4.61 32.22
CA TYR A 697 15.63 -5.97 31.95
C TYR A 697 14.38 -6.31 32.76
N GLY A 698 13.53 -7.15 32.19
CA GLY A 698 12.33 -7.68 32.83
C GLY A 698 12.25 -9.20 32.74
N PHE A 699 11.56 -9.78 33.71
CA PHE A 699 11.25 -11.21 33.76
C PHE A 699 9.80 -11.49 33.31
N PRO A 700 9.53 -12.67 32.73
CA PRO A 700 8.22 -13.00 32.18
C PRO A 700 7.20 -13.35 33.27
N TYR A 701 5.97 -12.89 33.07
CA TYR A 701 4.80 -13.26 33.87
C TYR A 701 3.58 -13.45 32.98
N PHE A 702 2.64 -14.28 33.43
CA PHE A 702 1.37 -14.50 32.76
C PHE A 702 0.44 -13.30 33.00
N ALA A 703 -0.02 -12.65 31.93
CA ALA A 703 -0.81 -11.42 32.03
C ALA A 703 -2.17 -11.64 32.72
N LEU A 704 -2.77 -12.82 32.53
CA LEU A 704 -4.11 -13.16 33.05
C LEU A 704 -4.08 -13.85 34.41
N GLU A 705 -2.91 -14.01 35.04
CA GLU A 705 -2.77 -14.67 36.34
C GLU A 705 -3.72 -14.08 37.40
N GLY A 706 -4.49 -14.96 38.06
CA GLY A 706 -5.43 -14.58 39.12
C GLY A 706 -6.61 -13.75 38.61
N ARG A 707 -7.08 -14.00 37.38
CA ARG A 707 -8.20 -13.28 36.77
C ARG A 707 -9.26 -14.23 36.23
N VAL A 708 -10.52 -13.85 36.38
CA VAL A 708 -11.62 -14.42 35.57
C VAL A 708 -11.51 -13.87 34.16
N THR A 709 -11.64 -14.75 33.17
CA THR A 709 -11.34 -14.44 31.77
C THR A 709 -12.54 -14.71 30.87
N PHE A 710 -12.64 -13.93 29.79
CA PHE A 710 -13.67 -14.12 28.76
C PHE A 710 -13.10 -13.82 27.37
N PRO A 711 -13.52 -14.56 26.34
CA PRO A 711 -13.01 -14.37 25.00
C PRO A 711 -13.53 -13.07 24.36
N LEU A 712 -12.66 -12.40 23.61
CA LEU A 712 -13.04 -11.27 22.75
C LEU A 712 -12.88 -11.66 21.28
N LYS A 713 -13.95 -11.52 20.51
CA LYS A 713 -14.04 -12.01 19.14
C LYS A 713 -14.36 -10.92 18.13
N VAL A 714 -13.91 -11.16 16.90
CA VAL A 714 -14.19 -10.35 15.71
C VAL A 714 -14.43 -11.30 14.56
N LYS A 715 -15.59 -11.21 13.92
CA LYS A 715 -16.07 -12.14 12.89
C LYS A 715 -15.92 -13.59 13.33
N MET A 716 -16.39 -13.92 14.54
CA MET A 716 -16.32 -15.25 15.15
C MET A 716 -14.90 -15.76 15.45
N LYS A 717 -13.84 -14.98 15.17
CA LYS A 717 -12.46 -15.35 15.49
C LYS A 717 -12.01 -14.72 16.81
N TYR A 718 -11.39 -15.53 17.66
CA TYR A 718 -10.66 -15.08 18.87
C TYR A 718 -9.57 -14.08 18.48
N THR A 719 -9.64 -12.88 19.05
CA THR A 719 -8.68 -11.79 18.80
C THR A 719 -7.97 -11.34 20.06
N ASN A 720 -8.60 -11.48 21.22
CA ASN A 720 -8.05 -11.10 22.52
C ASN A 720 -8.80 -11.85 23.64
N ILE A 721 -8.33 -11.70 24.89
CA ILE A 721 -8.97 -12.23 26.09
C ILE A 721 -9.07 -11.10 27.11
N TYR A 722 -10.28 -10.89 27.63
CA TYR A 722 -10.54 -9.96 28.73
C TYR A 722 -10.23 -10.65 30.07
N GLY A 723 -9.71 -9.92 31.05
CA GLY A 723 -9.40 -10.45 32.38
C GLY A 723 -9.80 -9.50 33.52
N ARG A 724 -10.64 -9.96 34.44
CA ARG A 724 -11.00 -9.28 35.69
C ARG A 724 -10.24 -9.91 36.86
N SER A 725 -9.50 -9.10 37.63
CA SER A 725 -8.86 -9.58 38.85
C SER A 725 -9.88 -9.92 39.92
N VAL A 726 -9.66 -11.07 40.57
CA VAL A 726 -10.42 -11.53 41.74
C VAL A 726 -9.93 -10.91 43.05
N PHE A 727 -8.82 -10.16 43.03
CA PHE A 727 -8.27 -9.52 44.21
C PHE A 727 -8.95 -8.15 44.44
N PRO A 728 -9.55 -7.89 45.62
CA PRO A 728 -10.35 -6.68 45.88
C PRO A 728 -9.60 -5.36 45.66
N ASN A 729 -8.28 -5.35 45.88
CA ASN A 729 -7.42 -4.15 45.81
C ASN A 729 -6.41 -4.17 44.66
N ALA A 730 -6.72 -4.89 43.57
CA ALA A 730 -5.84 -4.91 42.40
C ALA A 730 -5.71 -3.52 41.79
N LYS A 731 -4.47 -3.01 41.65
CA LYS A 731 -4.19 -1.71 40.98
C LYS A 731 -4.76 -1.61 39.57
N VAL A 732 -4.89 -2.75 38.89
CA VAL A 732 -5.46 -2.86 37.55
C VAL A 732 -6.56 -3.93 37.58
N PRO A 733 -7.81 -3.57 37.89
CA PRO A 733 -8.89 -4.53 38.07
C PRO A 733 -9.28 -5.21 36.76
N HIS A 734 -9.26 -4.49 35.64
CA HIS A 734 -9.60 -5.00 34.31
C HIS A 734 -8.40 -4.90 33.37
N ILE A 735 -8.17 -5.93 32.58
CA ILE A 735 -7.18 -5.92 31.49
C ILE A 735 -7.71 -6.55 30.23
N LYS A 736 -7.06 -6.21 29.12
CA LYS A 736 -7.05 -6.94 27.85
C LYS A 736 -5.61 -7.29 27.55
N LEU A 737 -5.36 -8.37 26.81
CA LEU A 737 -4.01 -8.69 26.35
C LEU A 737 -3.48 -7.56 25.47
N SER A 738 -2.18 -7.25 25.58
CA SER A 738 -1.57 -6.21 24.76
C SER A 738 -1.58 -6.62 23.28
N SER A 739 -2.04 -5.70 22.43
CA SER A 739 -2.01 -5.86 20.97
C SER A 739 -0.82 -5.16 20.33
N GLU A 740 0.14 -4.65 21.11
CA GLU A 740 1.27 -3.87 20.58
C GLU A 740 2.17 -4.71 19.66
N ASN A 741 2.41 -5.97 20.03
CA ASN A 741 3.29 -6.87 19.26
C ASN A 741 2.55 -7.51 18.07
N SER A 742 1.28 -7.91 18.23
CA SER A 742 0.50 -8.55 17.17
C SER A 742 -0.13 -7.56 16.18
N GLY A 743 -0.36 -6.30 16.60
CA GLY A 743 -1.12 -5.32 15.81
C GLY A 743 -2.62 -5.63 15.68
N ILE A 744 -3.11 -6.74 16.24
CA ILE A 744 -4.49 -7.21 16.10
C ILE A 744 -5.39 -6.51 17.12
N ARG A 745 -6.40 -5.80 16.62
CA ARG A 745 -7.35 -5.09 17.49
C ARG A 745 -8.22 -6.06 18.27
N HIS A 746 -8.55 -5.69 19.51
CA HIS A 746 -9.44 -6.47 20.34
C HIS A 746 -10.88 -6.42 19.83
N GLY A 747 -11.55 -7.57 19.95
CA GLY A 747 -12.97 -7.72 19.69
C GLY A 747 -13.88 -7.30 20.82
N ALA A 748 -15.13 -7.77 20.74
CA ALA A 748 -16.14 -7.66 21.78
C ALA A 748 -16.43 -9.02 22.40
N PHE A 749 -17.03 -9.00 23.58
CA PHE A 749 -17.58 -10.19 24.21
C PHE A 749 -18.98 -10.46 23.65
N ASN A 750 -19.30 -11.74 23.43
CA ASN A 750 -20.57 -12.19 22.87
C ASN A 750 -20.89 -11.52 21.50
N GLU A 751 -19.87 -11.41 20.64
CA GLU A 751 -19.95 -10.75 19.33
C GLU A 751 -20.83 -11.52 18.33
N GLU A 752 -20.95 -12.83 18.52
CA GLU A 752 -21.84 -13.74 17.80
C GLU A 752 -23.29 -13.24 17.65
N ILE A 753 -23.81 -12.46 18.61
CA ILE A 753 -25.18 -11.93 18.53
C ILE A 753 -25.39 -10.99 17.34
N ILE A 754 -24.32 -10.35 16.85
CA ILE A 754 -24.36 -9.49 15.65
C ILE A 754 -24.83 -10.30 14.44
N TYR A 755 -24.51 -11.59 14.35
CA TYR A 755 -24.82 -12.45 13.20
C TYR A 755 -26.01 -13.38 13.42
N SER A 756 -26.50 -13.52 14.67
CA SER A 756 -27.61 -14.41 14.98
C SER A 756 -28.93 -13.97 14.33
N GLU A 757 -29.53 -14.79 13.48
CA GLU A 757 -30.81 -14.46 12.81
C GLU A 757 -31.97 -14.28 13.80
N LYS A 758 -31.89 -14.91 14.98
CA LYS A 758 -32.90 -14.83 16.04
C LYS A 758 -32.92 -13.48 16.76
N CYS A 759 -31.88 -12.67 16.59
CA CYS A 759 -31.70 -11.39 17.26
C CYS A 759 -31.95 -10.25 16.26
N GLY A 760 -33.12 -9.61 16.34
CA GLY A 760 -33.48 -8.45 15.52
C GLY A 760 -32.89 -7.12 16.01
N GLU A 761 -32.52 -7.07 17.29
CA GLU A 761 -31.90 -5.91 17.93
C GLU A 761 -30.72 -6.32 18.82
N VAL A 762 -29.57 -5.70 18.58
CA VAL A 762 -28.33 -5.93 19.33
C VAL A 762 -28.31 -4.99 20.54
N VAL A 763 -28.40 -5.56 21.74
CA VAL A 763 -28.22 -4.81 23.00
C VAL A 763 -26.73 -4.71 23.32
N VAL A 764 -26.28 -3.49 23.60
CA VAL A 764 -24.86 -3.16 23.76
C VAL A 764 -24.61 -2.57 25.14
N VAL A 765 -23.74 -3.24 25.89
CA VAL A 765 -23.33 -2.86 27.25
C VAL A 765 -21.83 -2.57 27.33
N GLU A 766 -21.39 -2.01 28.45
CA GLU A 766 -20.01 -1.58 28.64
C GLU A 766 -19.06 -2.76 28.94
N GLY A 767 -19.44 -3.62 29.89
CA GLY A 767 -18.62 -4.69 30.44
C GLY A 767 -19.24 -6.08 30.35
N VAL A 768 -18.42 -7.11 30.54
CA VAL A 768 -18.86 -8.52 30.52
C VAL A 768 -19.87 -8.81 31.62
N PHE A 769 -19.69 -8.22 32.81
CA PHE A 769 -20.57 -8.46 33.95
C PHE A 769 -21.96 -7.89 33.73
N ASP A 770 -22.08 -6.76 33.04
CA ASP A 770 -23.39 -6.20 32.67
C ASP A 770 -24.13 -7.18 31.75
N ALA A 771 -23.41 -7.77 30.79
CA ALA A 771 -23.98 -8.75 29.87
C ALA A 771 -24.43 -10.02 30.58
N LEU A 772 -23.61 -10.53 31.52
CA LEU A 772 -23.94 -11.70 32.35
C LEU A 772 -25.16 -11.43 33.24
N SER A 773 -25.21 -10.27 33.89
CA SER A 773 -26.34 -9.87 34.73
C SER A 773 -27.63 -9.76 33.93
N LEU A 774 -27.60 -9.17 32.74
CA LEU A 774 -28.77 -9.10 31.85
C LEU A 774 -29.23 -10.49 31.40
N LYS A 775 -28.29 -11.39 31.11
CA LYS A 775 -28.61 -12.77 30.75
C LYS A 775 -29.24 -13.53 31.92
N GLN A 776 -28.70 -13.40 33.13
CA GLN A 776 -29.24 -14.05 34.33
C GLN A 776 -30.63 -13.53 34.69
N MET A 777 -30.82 -12.22 34.71
CA MET A 777 -32.05 -11.60 35.20
C MET A 777 -33.19 -11.64 34.18
N PHE A 778 -32.86 -11.50 32.88
CA PHE A 778 -33.86 -11.27 31.83
C PHE A 778 -33.74 -12.22 30.64
N LEU A 779 -32.82 -13.21 30.69
CA LEU A 779 -32.48 -14.07 29.55
C LEU A 779 -32.08 -13.28 28.30
N LEU A 780 -31.61 -12.04 28.50
CA LEU A 780 -31.31 -11.10 27.42
C LEU A 780 -29.86 -11.23 26.99
N ASP A 781 -29.65 -11.73 25.78
CA ASP A 781 -28.33 -11.75 25.16
C ASP A 781 -27.89 -10.34 24.76
N SER A 782 -26.72 -9.95 25.24
CA SER A 782 -26.13 -8.64 24.98
C SER A 782 -24.64 -8.75 24.67
N LEU A 783 -24.14 -7.76 23.93
CA LEU A 783 -22.76 -7.63 23.50
C LEU A 783 -22.08 -6.62 24.40
N ALA A 784 -20.94 -7.00 24.98
CA ALA A 784 -20.11 -6.05 25.71
C ALA A 784 -18.97 -5.53 24.82
N VAL A 785 -18.94 -4.21 24.61
CA VAL A 785 -17.95 -3.58 23.70
C VAL A 785 -16.54 -3.61 24.28
N ILE A 786 -16.42 -3.65 25.61
CA ILE A 786 -15.17 -3.64 26.36
C ILE A 786 -14.30 -2.47 25.91
N GLY A 787 -14.69 -1.25 26.26
CA GLY A 787 -14.03 -0.01 25.85
C GLY A 787 -14.67 0.58 24.59
N THR A 788 -15.36 1.68 24.80
CA THR A 788 -16.26 2.39 23.87
C THR A 788 -15.57 3.05 22.67
N LYS A 789 -14.23 3.10 22.67
CA LYS A 789 -13.41 3.53 21.53
C LYS A 789 -13.19 2.41 20.48
N ASN A 790 -13.87 1.28 20.62
CA ASN A 790 -13.77 0.15 19.70
C ASN A 790 -14.61 0.35 18.41
N ASN A 791 -14.10 1.22 17.52
CA ASN A 791 -14.76 1.53 16.24
C ASN A 791 -14.95 0.32 15.32
N LEU A 792 -14.15 -0.75 15.50
CA LEU A 792 -14.27 -1.98 14.72
C LEU A 792 -15.63 -2.66 14.98
N ILE A 793 -16.00 -2.81 16.25
CA ILE A 793 -17.27 -3.44 16.65
C ILE A 793 -18.46 -2.56 16.27
N ALA A 794 -18.33 -1.23 16.41
CA ALA A 794 -19.36 -0.30 15.94
C ALA A 794 -19.69 -0.48 14.45
N GLU A 795 -18.67 -0.65 13.59
CA GLU A 795 -18.93 -0.93 12.17
C GLU A 795 -19.48 -2.34 11.93
N LEU A 796 -19.04 -3.37 12.66
CA LEU A 796 -19.63 -4.72 12.52
C LEU A 796 -21.12 -4.71 12.84
N MET A 797 -21.51 -4.03 13.92
CA MET A 797 -22.91 -3.78 14.25
C MET A 797 -23.60 -3.01 13.12
N ALA A 798 -22.96 -1.97 12.59
CA ALA A 798 -23.51 -1.20 11.47
C ALA A 798 -23.78 -2.07 10.23
N GLN A 799 -22.86 -2.99 9.92
CA GLN A 799 -22.93 -3.89 8.76
C GLN A 799 -24.00 -4.96 8.89
N SER A 800 -24.31 -5.39 10.12
CA SER A 800 -25.40 -6.35 10.36
C SER A 800 -26.76 -5.82 9.91
N GLY A 801 -26.92 -4.50 9.85
CA GLY A 801 -28.19 -3.84 9.52
C GLY A 801 -29.27 -3.96 10.60
N LYS A 802 -28.97 -4.60 11.75
CA LYS A 802 -29.88 -4.77 12.87
C LYS A 802 -30.13 -3.47 13.63
N ASN A 803 -31.21 -3.43 14.41
CA ASN A 803 -31.40 -2.36 15.38
C ASN A 803 -30.33 -2.46 16.47
N VAL A 804 -29.95 -1.33 17.06
CA VAL A 804 -28.95 -1.27 18.13
C VAL A 804 -29.50 -0.51 19.33
N ALA A 805 -29.39 -1.14 20.48
CA ALA A 805 -29.88 -0.72 21.78
C ALA A 805 -28.67 -0.43 22.70
N ILE A 806 -28.37 0.84 22.99
CA ILE A 806 -27.20 1.23 23.79
C ILE A 806 -27.58 1.39 25.27
N ALA A 807 -26.87 0.66 26.13
CA ALA A 807 -27.12 0.47 27.54
C ALA A 807 -25.81 0.53 28.35
N LEU A 808 -25.15 1.69 28.37
CA LEU A 808 -23.88 1.86 29.09
C LEU A 808 -24.11 2.33 30.53
N ASP A 809 -23.02 2.49 31.29
CA ASP A 809 -23.08 3.00 32.66
C ASP A 809 -23.64 4.43 32.67
N ASN A 810 -24.54 4.72 33.63
CA ASN A 810 -25.17 6.05 33.75
C ASN A 810 -24.28 7.04 34.54
N ASP A 811 -22.97 7.02 34.30
CA ASP A 811 -22.05 8.03 34.81
C ASP A 811 -21.71 9.06 33.71
N HIS A 812 -20.82 10.00 34.00
CA HIS A 812 -20.42 10.99 33.00
C HIS A 812 -19.73 10.33 31.79
N GLY A 813 -18.91 9.31 32.02
CA GLY A 813 -18.13 8.63 30.99
C GLY A 813 -19.02 7.81 30.06
N GLY A 814 -19.88 6.96 30.61
CA GLY A 814 -20.80 6.10 29.88
C GLY A 814 -21.81 6.89 29.05
N ARG A 815 -22.31 8.04 29.54
CA ARG A 815 -23.15 8.94 28.72
C ARG A 815 -22.41 9.53 27.53
N GLU A 816 -21.18 10.02 27.71
CA GLU A 816 -20.37 10.54 26.61
C GLU A 816 -20.04 9.45 25.58
N ASP A 817 -19.77 8.25 26.09
CA ASP A 817 -19.42 7.10 25.29
C ASP A 817 -20.62 6.51 24.53
N ALA A 818 -21.82 6.56 25.10
CA ALA A 818 -23.06 6.20 24.41
C ALA A 818 -23.33 7.13 23.24
N VAL A 819 -23.18 8.44 23.44
CA VAL A 819 -23.27 9.45 22.37
C VAL A 819 -22.22 9.18 21.28
N ARG A 820 -20.99 8.83 21.66
CA ARG A 820 -19.91 8.50 20.72
C ARG A 820 -20.23 7.25 19.90
N LEU A 821 -20.69 6.18 20.55
CA LEU A 821 -21.04 4.93 19.88
C LEU A 821 -22.22 5.11 18.94
N LYS A 822 -23.28 5.81 19.39
CA LYS A 822 -24.43 6.19 18.57
C LYS A 822 -23.99 6.97 17.33
N LYS A 823 -23.11 7.95 17.50
CA LYS A 823 -22.55 8.73 16.39
C LYS A 823 -21.76 7.85 15.43
N ALA A 824 -20.92 6.92 15.93
CA ALA A 824 -20.14 6.01 15.09
C ALA A 824 -21.03 5.09 14.24
N LEU A 825 -22.10 4.54 14.84
CA LEU A 825 -23.09 3.71 14.14
C LEU A 825 -23.82 4.50 13.05
N LEU A 826 -24.35 5.67 13.37
CA LEU A 826 -25.12 6.51 12.43
C LEU A 826 -24.25 7.11 11.32
N GLN A 827 -22.93 7.25 11.53
CA GLN A 827 -22.00 7.72 10.51
C GLN A 827 -21.61 6.63 9.50
N SER A 828 -21.88 5.36 9.78
CA SER A 828 -21.60 4.27 8.86
C SER A 828 -22.60 4.28 7.70
N SER A 829 -22.10 4.40 6.47
CA SER A 829 -22.92 4.35 5.25
C SER A 829 -23.66 3.02 5.06
N LYS A 830 -23.30 1.99 5.82
CA LYS A 830 -23.88 0.64 5.74
C LYS A 830 -24.99 0.40 6.76
N PHE A 831 -25.14 1.29 7.74
CA PHE A 831 -26.15 1.11 8.77
C PHE A 831 -27.56 1.37 8.22
N LYS A 832 -28.44 0.38 8.39
CA LYS A 832 -29.84 0.43 7.95
C LYS A 832 -30.85 0.30 9.11
N GLY A 833 -30.37 -0.03 10.31
CA GLY A 833 -31.20 -0.21 11.49
C GLY A 833 -31.53 1.12 12.20
N LYS A 834 -32.22 1.03 13.33
CA LYS A 834 -32.43 2.15 14.27
C LYS A 834 -31.43 2.05 15.41
N VAL A 835 -30.91 3.19 15.87
CA VAL A 835 -30.15 3.26 17.13
C VAL A 835 -30.99 3.95 18.18
N ARG A 836 -31.18 3.30 19.32
CA ARG A 836 -31.74 3.91 20.52
C ARG A 836 -30.75 3.84 21.67
N ASP A 837 -30.77 4.90 22.46
CA ASP A 837 -29.87 5.10 23.58
C ASP A 837 -30.74 5.25 24.82
N PHE A 838 -30.62 4.29 25.73
CA PHE A 838 -31.34 4.26 27.00
C PHE A 838 -30.38 4.21 28.19
N THR A 839 -29.11 4.61 27.98
CA THR A 839 -28.07 4.74 29.01
C THR A 839 -28.58 5.49 30.25
N GLN A 840 -29.33 6.57 30.04
CA GLN A 840 -29.88 7.38 31.15
C GLN A 840 -30.99 6.67 31.95
N SER A 841 -31.77 5.82 31.29
CA SER A 841 -32.84 5.01 31.91
C SER A 841 -32.38 3.63 32.39
N PHE A 842 -31.18 3.20 32.01
CA PHE A 842 -30.67 1.85 32.25
C PHE A 842 -30.50 1.54 33.75
N ILE A 843 -30.06 2.53 34.54
CA ILE A 843 -29.87 2.40 36.00
C ILE A 843 -31.02 3.03 36.80
N SER A 844 -31.70 4.06 36.30
CA SER A 844 -32.79 4.72 37.03
C SER A 844 -34.04 3.83 37.19
N GLY A 845 -34.21 2.82 36.34
CA GLY A 845 -35.21 1.77 36.52
C GLY A 845 -34.90 0.74 37.63
N LEU A 846 -33.62 0.55 37.98
CA LEU A 846 -33.18 -0.46 38.97
C LEU A 846 -33.28 0.02 40.42
N TYR A 847 -33.25 1.33 40.67
CA TYR A 847 -33.32 1.94 42.01
C TYR A 847 -34.69 2.52 42.38
N GLY A 848 -35.64 2.57 41.44
CA GLY A 848 -36.78 3.50 41.52
C GLY A 848 -38.02 3.08 42.31
N ARG A 849 -38.27 1.80 42.58
CA ARG A 849 -39.47 1.36 43.34
C ARG A 849 -39.22 0.08 44.13
N GLU A 850 -38.73 0.26 45.34
CA GLU A 850 -38.53 -0.78 46.35
C GLU A 850 -39.80 -1.12 47.16
N LEU A 851 -40.99 -0.74 46.69
CA LEU A 851 -42.26 -0.96 47.40
C LEU A 851 -43.34 -1.49 46.44
N GLU A 852 -43.87 -2.66 46.82
CA GLU A 852 -45.17 -3.25 46.43
C GLU A 852 -45.25 -4.29 45.29
N VAL A 853 -45.40 -5.55 45.75
CA VAL A 853 -46.39 -6.58 45.34
C VAL A 853 -45.89 -7.83 44.60
N ARG A 854 -46.27 -8.95 45.22
CA ARG A 854 -45.99 -10.37 44.91
C ARG A 854 -46.93 -10.96 43.85
N HIS A 855 -46.41 -12.05 43.25
CA HIS A 855 -47.09 -13.26 42.75
C HIS A 855 -48.00 -13.15 41.51
N ARG A 856 -47.57 -13.80 40.41
CA ARG A 856 -48.24 -14.93 39.71
C ARG A 856 -47.44 -15.29 38.45
N GLY A 857 -47.33 -16.60 38.17
CA GLY A 857 -46.52 -17.15 37.09
C GLY A 857 -47.24 -17.32 35.75
N LEU A 858 -46.52 -18.02 34.85
CA LEU A 858 -46.90 -18.65 33.57
C LEU A 858 -46.83 -17.81 32.27
N SER A 859 -46.13 -18.42 31.30
CA SER A 859 -46.34 -18.52 29.83
C SER A 859 -46.98 -17.36 29.06
N ASP A 860 -46.41 -17.11 27.88
CA ASP A 860 -46.78 -16.14 26.81
C ASP A 860 -46.21 -14.72 26.96
N TRP A 861 -45.02 -14.47 26.38
CA TRP A 861 -44.40 -13.13 26.32
C TRP A 861 -43.84 -12.74 24.94
N ARG A 862 -44.03 -13.56 23.90
CA ARG A 862 -43.37 -13.32 22.59
C ARG A 862 -44.04 -12.26 21.69
N ASP A 863 -45.29 -11.87 21.95
CA ASP A 863 -46.06 -11.07 21.00
C ASP A 863 -46.54 -9.68 21.49
N THR A 864 -46.11 -9.21 22.66
CA THR A 864 -46.44 -7.85 23.14
C THR A 864 -45.24 -7.21 23.82
N LEU A 865 -44.36 -6.60 23.02
CA LEU A 865 -43.34 -5.66 23.51
C LEU A 865 -43.66 -4.27 22.96
N ASP A 866 -44.67 -3.64 23.55
CA ASP A 866 -44.79 -2.17 23.55
C ASP A 866 -43.97 -1.63 24.73
N TRP A 867 -43.21 -0.57 24.48
CA TRP A 867 -42.07 -0.17 25.32
C TRP A 867 -42.44 0.51 26.64
N ASP A 868 -43.72 0.78 26.87
CA ASP A 868 -44.22 1.36 28.12
C ASP A 868 -44.33 0.35 29.27
N ASP A 869 -44.30 -0.96 28.98
CA ASP A 869 -44.43 -2.04 30.00
C ASP A 869 -43.11 -2.44 30.68
N TRP A 870 -41.96 -1.85 30.27
CA TRP A 870 -40.65 -2.12 30.88
C TRP A 870 -40.55 -1.65 32.34
N ASN A 871 -41.30 -0.60 32.72
CA ASN A 871 -41.39 -0.14 34.11
C ASN A 871 -42.14 -1.15 35.01
N THR A 872 -43.03 -1.96 34.43
CA THR A 872 -43.83 -2.96 35.13
C THR A 872 -43.00 -4.21 35.46
N LEU A 873 -42.00 -4.54 34.63
CA LEU A 873 -41.17 -5.75 34.76
C LEU A 873 -40.07 -5.61 35.84
N LEU A 874 -39.54 -4.40 36.02
CA LEU A 874 -38.58 -4.05 37.10
C LEU A 874 -39.20 -4.16 38.50
N LEU A 875 -40.53 -4.02 38.64
CA LEU A 875 -41.24 -4.13 39.91
C LEU A 875 -41.25 -5.55 40.52
N ARG A 876 -41.02 -6.62 39.73
CA ARG A 876 -41.24 -8.00 40.19
C ARG A 876 -40.03 -8.69 40.83
N HIS A 877 -38.80 -8.23 40.63
CA HIS A 877 -37.59 -9.01 40.98
C HIS A 877 -36.44 -8.19 41.62
N GLY A 878 -36.76 -7.31 42.56
CA GLY A 878 -35.74 -6.57 43.33
C GLY A 878 -35.25 -7.32 44.56
N LYS A 879 -34.03 -7.91 44.52
CA LYS A 879 -33.07 -7.93 45.65
C LYS A 879 -31.72 -8.62 45.35
N TRP A 880 -30.92 -8.16 44.39
CA TRP A 880 -29.52 -8.59 44.30
C TRP A 880 -28.69 -7.50 43.65
N LEU A 881 -28.03 -6.65 44.46
CA LEU A 881 -26.85 -5.85 44.11
C LEU A 881 -26.45 -5.02 45.35
N SER A 882 -25.73 -5.67 46.27
CA SER A 882 -24.81 -5.02 47.21
C SER A 882 -23.44 -5.64 47.03
#